data_AF-A0A7G5GYI8-F1
#
_entry.id   AF-A0A7G5GYI8-F1
#
_cell.length_a   1.000
_cell.length_b   1.000
_cell.length_c   1.000
_cell.angle_alpha   90.00
_cell.angle_beta   90.00
_cell.angle_gamma   90.00
#
_symmetry.space_group_name_H-M   'P 1'
#
loop_
_entity.id
_entity.type
_entity.pdbx_description
1 polymer ?
#
loop_
_entity_poly.entity_id
_entity_poly.type
_entity_poly.pdbx_seq_one_letter_code
_entity_poly.pdbx_strand_id
1 'polypeptide(L)'
;MQTLAFSRNRPSPIWHWQSVLLGGLALSIGWGIRGNFGHEYGAAFAGCLAAIVISLLSGRSDWQQRVLYFAFFGAIGWGFGASVSYMQVIAYTQSGHSSTQLYGYAALFYIGFLWAGLGGAGTALAAVAERERLVQLFKPILFVFGIWFLQDLFEDPLANALQSGIKLDHTESRHKSPLYWFDADYLAASTALLAMGIYDLLDQKTRQAIWLPVFAITGALVGWLAQYLLHLAGLDQSLASLLTYPLGDPTYINPETGKLAFEAHNLLNNWPQWFGDYPTHIGWVIGLTLGIIAYFIRFGKFRNGSSLIVYMASGWLISFLAFPVLGSLFFTSIGGLRMTPPRSDDWAGITGVFIGTISWMRRYGLRPVAVASVMSGTIGGLGLSGIQWIKQLLMVPGNPRILAGRGLSPESAEFKAAVATWADWQHQNWHSFLEQSYGFVNGLAIVVALGFLATRIPLHNALTPNKPAQGKWTLGVATVFVLLALPYVNLVKNVEEWGKQLNPEVWTRPTLLPDGTQETAPALWDVPFLGHLPGVDFLHFTPEGWFKLTWLLLLTLFIILIRRHFREPIALVPSSWLGKGQLIFLILLWFMVVGNFERALVNWHPSRLLTEWIITFNAILATLLVLTVPTEKAPVVAQVPDSYDRLYKQTWIRAATALTVSALFFWLTNRAIYHYPENEKLDSSLHLRFGPEADWRARPNLKNAQHK
;
A
#
# COMPACT_ATOMS: atom_id res chain seq x y z
N MET A 1 15.42 -50.24 -22.92
CA MET A 1 14.25 -49.38 -23.22
C MET A 1 13.14 -49.73 -22.23
N GLN A 2 13.03 -48.99 -21.14
CA GLN A 2 11.85 -49.01 -20.27
C GLN A 2 11.27 -47.60 -20.29
N THR A 3 10.20 -47.43 -21.08
CA THR A 3 9.32 -46.27 -21.04
C THR A 3 8.66 -46.22 -19.67
N LEU A 4 9.24 -45.43 -18.76
CA LEU A 4 8.57 -44.99 -17.54
C LEU A 4 7.34 -44.20 -17.96
N ALA A 5 6.18 -44.82 -17.80
CA ALA A 5 4.88 -44.16 -17.86
C ALA A 5 4.84 -43.12 -16.73
N PHE A 6 5.25 -41.89 -17.04
CA PHE A 6 5.03 -40.76 -16.16
C PHE A 6 3.52 -40.56 -16.03
N SER A 7 3.00 -40.88 -14.85
CA SER A 7 1.63 -40.56 -14.45
C SER A 7 1.34 -39.09 -14.75
N ARG A 8 0.41 -38.85 -15.68
CA ARG A 8 -0.09 -37.51 -16.07
C ARG A 8 -0.82 -36.76 -14.94
N ASN A 9 -0.89 -37.32 -13.72
CA ASN A 9 -1.83 -36.91 -12.68
C ASN A 9 -1.21 -36.44 -11.35
N ARG A 10 0.11 -36.25 -11.23
CA ARG A 10 0.64 -35.64 -9.99
C ARG A 10 0.44 -34.11 -10.03
N PRO A 11 -0.35 -33.53 -9.10
CA PRO A 11 -0.46 -32.07 -9.02
C PRO A 11 0.90 -31.45 -8.72
N SER A 12 1.15 -30.24 -9.22
CA SER A 12 2.39 -29.50 -8.93
C SER A 12 2.59 -29.39 -7.39
N PRO A 13 3.83 -29.49 -6.88
CA PRO A 13 4.11 -29.48 -5.43
C PRO A 13 3.53 -28.28 -4.68
N ILE A 14 3.29 -27.16 -5.37
CA ILE A 14 2.66 -25.96 -4.83
C ILE A 14 1.22 -26.19 -4.33
N TRP A 15 0.54 -27.24 -4.82
CA TRP A 15 -0.82 -27.62 -4.44
C TRP A 15 -0.86 -28.59 -3.25
N HIS A 16 0.30 -29.06 -2.77
CA HIS A 16 0.33 -29.86 -1.54
C HIS A 16 -0.16 -29.02 -0.36
N TRP A 17 -0.88 -29.63 0.58
CA TRP A 17 -1.47 -28.90 1.71
C TRP A 17 -0.40 -28.17 2.55
N GLN A 18 0.80 -28.74 2.67
CA GLN A 18 1.93 -28.09 3.35
C GLN A 18 2.37 -26.80 2.65
N SER A 19 2.36 -26.81 1.31
CA SER A 19 2.71 -25.66 0.48
C SER A 19 1.65 -24.56 0.59
N VAL A 20 0.37 -24.96 0.57
CA VAL A 20 -0.78 -24.07 0.77
C VAL A 20 -0.71 -23.43 2.16
N LEU A 21 -0.45 -24.23 3.19
CA LEU A 21 -0.30 -23.77 4.56
C LEU A 21 0.87 -22.80 4.72
N LEU A 22 2.06 -23.15 4.22
CA LEU A 22 3.23 -22.26 4.32
C LEU A 22 3.02 -20.94 3.55
N GLY A 23 2.39 -20.99 2.37
CA GLY A 23 2.02 -19.79 1.62
C GLY A 23 1.05 -18.88 2.39
N GLY A 24 0.04 -19.48 3.02
CA GLY A 24 -0.89 -18.78 3.92
C GLY A 24 -0.19 -18.17 5.14
N LEU A 25 0.63 -18.96 5.84
CA LEU A 25 1.36 -18.51 7.04
C LEU A 25 2.33 -17.36 6.74
N ALA A 26 3.06 -17.42 5.62
CA ALA A 26 4.03 -16.41 5.26
C ALA A 26 3.40 -15.01 5.13
N LEU A 27 2.26 -14.91 4.44
CA LEU A 27 1.52 -13.65 4.34
C LEU A 27 0.74 -13.34 5.63
N SER A 28 0.22 -14.32 6.37
CA SER A 28 -0.45 -14.10 7.66
C SER A 28 0.48 -13.42 8.69
N ILE A 29 1.71 -13.92 8.82
CA ILE A 29 2.76 -13.34 9.67
C ILE A 29 3.07 -11.91 9.23
N GLY A 30 3.35 -11.73 7.94
CA GLY A 30 3.71 -10.42 7.40
C GLY A 30 2.59 -9.39 7.54
N TRP A 31 1.34 -9.80 7.34
CA TRP A 31 0.18 -8.94 7.45
C TRP A 31 -0.20 -8.63 8.91
N GLY A 32 0.01 -9.59 9.82
CA GLY A 32 -0.09 -9.37 11.25
C GLY A 32 0.93 -8.33 11.72
N ILE A 33 2.18 -8.45 11.28
CA ILE A 33 3.24 -7.46 11.54
C ILE A 33 2.86 -6.10 10.93
N ARG A 34 2.37 -6.07 9.67
CA ARG A 34 1.85 -4.83 9.06
C ARG A 34 0.80 -4.16 9.94
N GLY A 35 -0.10 -4.89 10.60
CA GLY A 35 -1.10 -4.33 11.51
C GLY A 35 -0.49 -3.53 12.68
N ASN A 36 0.73 -3.85 13.11
CA ASN A 36 1.43 -3.13 14.19
C ASN A 36 2.23 -1.90 13.71
N PHE A 37 2.76 -1.95 12.49
CA PHE A 37 3.58 -0.87 11.92
C PHE A 37 2.77 0.12 11.04
N GLY A 38 1.64 -0.33 10.50
CA GLY A 38 0.83 0.36 9.49
C GLY A 38 1.55 0.57 8.15
N HIS A 39 0.77 0.98 7.15
CA HIS A 39 1.24 1.47 5.84
C HIS A 39 1.73 0.42 4.83
N GLU A 40 2.04 0.88 3.64
CA GLU A 40 2.48 0.15 2.45
C GLU A 40 3.77 -0.65 2.67
N TYR A 41 4.70 -0.15 3.48
CA TYR A 41 5.97 -0.84 3.74
C TYR A 41 5.81 -2.15 4.51
N GLY A 42 4.83 -2.24 5.41
CA GLY A 42 4.51 -3.49 6.11
C GLY A 42 3.92 -4.54 5.17
N ALA A 43 3.06 -4.10 4.23
CA ALA A 43 2.54 -4.97 3.18
C ALA A 43 3.64 -5.46 2.23
N ALA A 44 4.62 -4.61 1.93
CA ALA A 44 5.77 -4.98 1.10
C ALA A 44 6.59 -6.12 1.74
N PHE A 45 6.82 -6.07 3.05
CA PHE A 45 7.45 -7.19 3.78
C PHE A 45 6.62 -8.49 3.68
N ALA A 46 5.31 -8.40 3.89
CA ALA A 46 4.42 -9.55 3.81
C ALA A 46 4.43 -10.20 2.41
N GLY A 47 4.37 -9.37 1.37
CA GLY A 47 4.51 -9.78 -0.02
C GLY A 47 5.86 -10.42 -0.34
N CYS A 48 6.94 -9.88 0.22
CA CYS A 48 8.29 -10.41 0.08
C CYS A 48 8.39 -11.86 0.61
N LEU A 49 7.91 -12.11 1.84
CA LEU A 49 7.94 -13.43 2.46
C LEU A 49 7.18 -14.47 1.63
N ALA A 50 5.94 -14.17 1.23
CA ALA A 50 5.17 -15.09 0.42
C ALA A 50 5.78 -15.33 -0.96
N ALA A 51 6.30 -14.30 -1.62
CA ALA A 51 6.91 -14.48 -2.94
C ALA A 51 8.16 -15.37 -2.88
N ILE A 52 8.97 -15.27 -1.82
CA ILE A 52 10.09 -16.19 -1.57
C ILE A 52 9.57 -17.61 -1.45
N VAL A 53 8.63 -17.85 -0.52
CA VAL A 53 8.05 -19.18 -0.24
C VAL A 53 7.49 -19.83 -1.50
N ILE A 54 6.73 -19.07 -2.30
CA ILE A 54 6.08 -19.57 -3.51
C ILE A 54 7.11 -20.00 -4.56
N SER A 55 8.21 -19.26 -4.69
CA SER A 55 9.29 -19.66 -5.59
C SER A 55 9.92 -20.99 -5.16
N LEU A 56 10.07 -21.24 -3.85
CA LEU A 56 10.67 -22.46 -3.30
C LEU A 56 9.74 -23.66 -3.41
N LEU A 57 8.44 -23.48 -3.16
CA LEU A 57 7.41 -24.53 -3.16
C LEU A 57 6.90 -24.91 -4.55
N SER A 58 7.21 -24.11 -5.57
CA SER A 58 6.73 -24.31 -6.95
C SER A 58 7.14 -25.66 -7.58
N GLY A 59 8.19 -26.28 -7.06
CA GLY A 59 8.87 -27.41 -7.72
C GLY A 59 9.64 -27.01 -8.98
N ARG A 60 9.70 -25.71 -9.29
CA ARG A 60 10.32 -25.16 -10.50
C ARG A 60 11.70 -24.60 -10.19
N SER A 61 12.74 -25.28 -10.66
CA SER A 61 14.13 -24.85 -10.47
C SER A 61 14.42 -23.49 -11.14
N ASP A 62 13.71 -23.16 -12.22
CA ASP A 62 13.81 -21.86 -12.89
C ASP A 62 13.22 -20.71 -12.06
N TRP A 63 12.23 -20.99 -11.19
CA TRP A 63 11.68 -20.02 -10.25
C TRP A 63 12.57 -19.88 -9.01
N GLN A 64 13.10 -20.98 -8.48
CA GLN A 64 14.07 -20.96 -7.37
C GLN A 64 15.30 -20.10 -7.71
N GLN A 65 15.81 -20.20 -8.94
CA GLN A 65 16.90 -19.35 -9.45
C GLN A 65 16.57 -17.85 -9.49
N ARG A 66 15.29 -17.50 -9.37
CA ARG A 66 14.75 -16.14 -9.41
C ARG A 66 14.20 -15.70 -8.06
N VAL A 67 14.46 -16.42 -6.97
CA VAL A 67 13.90 -16.13 -5.63
C VAL A 67 14.06 -14.67 -5.20
N LEU A 68 15.20 -14.04 -5.47
CA LEU A 68 15.43 -12.62 -5.17
C LEU A 68 14.57 -11.66 -6.02
N TYR A 69 14.27 -12.03 -7.27
CA TYR A 69 13.33 -11.26 -8.10
C TYR A 69 11.89 -11.45 -7.62
N PHE A 70 11.51 -12.66 -7.24
CA PHE A 70 10.22 -12.91 -6.59
C PHE A 70 10.08 -12.04 -5.33
N ALA A 71 11.07 -12.07 -4.45
CA ALA A 71 11.11 -11.25 -3.24
C ALA A 71 10.95 -9.75 -3.54
N PHE A 72 11.78 -9.20 -4.44
CA PHE A 72 11.78 -7.77 -4.78
C PHE A 72 10.47 -7.30 -5.44
N PHE A 73 10.01 -7.97 -6.49
CA PHE A 73 8.78 -7.55 -7.19
C PHE A 73 7.52 -7.91 -6.43
N GLY A 74 7.53 -9.00 -5.65
CA GLY A 74 6.46 -9.34 -4.72
C GLY A 74 6.29 -8.25 -3.66
N ALA A 75 7.40 -7.79 -3.07
CA ALA A 75 7.37 -6.70 -2.10
C ALA A 75 6.79 -5.41 -2.69
N ILE A 76 7.29 -4.97 -3.85
CA ILE A 76 6.81 -3.75 -4.52
C ILE A 76 5.33 -3.86 -4.90
N GLY A 77 4.89 -5.01 -5.43
CA GLY A 77 3.50 -5.21 -5.81
C GLY A 77 2.53 -5.12 -4.64
N TRP A 78 2.87 -5.73 -3.50
CA TRP A 78 2.04 -5.67 -2.30
C TRP A 78 2.14 -4.31 -1.59
N GLY A 79 3.30 -3.66 -1.63
CA GLY A 79 3.49 -2.31 -1.11
C GLY A 79 2.56 -1.31 -1.81
N PHE A 80 2.65 -1.19 -3.13
CA PHE A 80 1.77 -0.29 -3.88
C PHE A 80 0.29 -0.60 -3.76
N GLY A 81 -0.07 -1.88 -3.61
CA GLY A 81 -1.45 -2.26 -3.38
C GLY A 81 -2.01 -1.63 -2.11
N ALA A 82 -1.25 -1.66 -1.02
CA ALA A 82 -1.76 -1.49 0.34
C ALA A 82 -1.79 -0.04 0.88
N SER A 83 -1.77 0.98 0.02
CA SER A 83 -1.86 2.41 0.43
C SER A 83 -3.30 2.89 0.68
N VAL A 84 -4.31 2.12 0.27
CA VAL A 84 -5.73 2.51 0.43
C VAL A 84 -6.17 2.43 1.90
N SER A 85 -6.77 3.49 2.44
CA SER A 85 -7.36 3.47 3.79
C SER A 85 -8.63 2.60 3.84
N TYR A 86 -8.84 1.86 4.94
CA TYR A 86 -9.91 0.85 5.00
C TYR A 86 -10.68 0.77 6.33
N MET A 87 -10.20 1.38 7.41
CA MET A 87 -10.86 1.35 8.74
C MET A 87 -12.28 1.91 8.70
N GLN A 88 -12.49 3.03 8.01
CA GLN A 88 -13.81 3.65 7.88
C GLN A 88 -14.77 2.74 7.09
N VAL A 89 -14.27 2.03 6.08
CA VAL A 89 -15.06 1.06 5.30
C VAL A 89 -15.42 -0.17 6.14
N ILE A 90 -14.53 -0.63 7.03
CA ILE A 90 -14.86 -1.64 8.05
C ILE A 90 -16.01 -1.15 8.93
N ALA A 91 -15.99 0.10 9.38
CA ALA A 91 -17.06 0.65 10.18
C ALA A 91 -18.39 0.74 9.40
N TYR A 92 -18.36 1.03 8.09
CA TYR A 92 -19.57 0.98 7.25
C TYR A 92 -20.24 -0.40 7.28
N THR A 93 -19.49 -1.51 7.31
CA THR A 93 -20.08 -2.87 7.42
C THR A 93 -20.82 -3.13 8.73
N GLN A 94 -20.62 -2.28 9.74
CA GLN A 94 -21.25 -2.36 11.06
C GLN A 94 -22.37 -1.34 11.24
N SER A 95 -22.67 -0.55 10.20
CA SER A 95 -23.69 0.49 10.21
C SER A 95 -25.10 -0.09 10.20
N GLY A 96 -26.00 0.52 10.98
CA GLY A 96 -27.44 0.25 10.89
C GLY A 96 -28.07 0.70 9.58
N HIS A 97 -27.47 1.68 8.88
CA HIS A 97 -27.95 2.20 7.62
C HIS A 97 -27.65 1.23 6.47
N SER A 98 -28.71 0.64 5.90
CA SER A 98 -28.58 -0.52 5.00
C SER A 98 -27.74 -0.25 3.75
N SER A 99 -27.89 0.92 3.10
CA SER A 99 -27.10 1.23 1.91
C SER A 99 -25.63 1.53 2.24
N THR A 100 -25.35 2.12 3.41
CA THR A 100 -23.98 2.28 3.93
C THR A 100 -23.34 0.91 4.15
N GLN A 101 -24.09 -0.03 4.73
CA GLN A 101 -23.59 -1.36 5.03
C GLN A 101 -23.27 -2.19 3.77
N LEU A 102 -24.20 -2.21 2.80
CA LEU A 102 -23.96 -2.88 1.52
C LEU A 102 -22.76 -2.27 0.79
N TYR A 103 -22.65 -0.94 0.81
CA TYR A 103 -21.50 -0.23 0.26
C TYR A 103 -20.21 -0.60 0.97
N GLY A 104 -20.22 -0.71 2.30
CA GLY A 104 -19.07 -1.15 3.09
C GLY A 104 -18.52 -2.50 2.64
N TYR A 105 -19.39 -3.52 2.44
CA TYR A 105 -18.93 -4.83 1.97
C TYR A 105 -18.39 -4.79 0.54
N ALA A 106 -19.07 -4.08 -0.36
CA ALA A 106 -18.61 -3.92 -1.74
C ALA A 106 -17.26 -3.19 -1.82
N ALA A 107 -17.09 -2.12 -1.04
CA ALA A 107 -15.85 -1.36 -0.97
C ALA A 107 -14.71 -2.17 -0.32
N LEU A 108 -14.96 -2.95 0.74
CA LEU A 108 -13.95 -3.85 1.30
C LEU A 108 -13.51 -4.93 0.30
N PHE A 109 -14.46 -5.49 -0.47
CA PHE A 109 -14.09 -6.39 -1.54
C PHE A 109 -13.18 -5.70 -2.55
N TYR A 110 -13.54 -4.48 -2.95
CA TYR A 110 -12.78 -3.73 -3.93
C TYR A 110 -11.36 -3.35 -3.46
N ILE A 111 -11.23 -2.91 -2.20
CA ILE A 111 -9.93 -2.66 -1.56
C ILE A 111 -9.09 -3.94 -1.56
N GLY A 112 -9.64 -5.04 -1.05
CA GLY A 112 -8.94 -6.33 -1.02
C GLY A 112 -8.57 -6.83 -2.41
N PHE A 113 -9.38 -6.51 -3.43
CA PHE A 113 -9.10 -6.81 -4.83
C PHE A 113 -7.91 -6.03 -5.36
N LEU A 114 -7.84 -4.73 -5.13
CA LEU A 114 -6.72 -3.91 -5.59
C LEU A 114 -5.40 -4.33 -4.93
N TRP A 115 -5.44 -4.58 -3.63
CA TRP A 115 -4.27 -4.99 -2.85
C TRP A 115 -3.67 -6.30 -3.36
N ALA A 116 -4.48 -7.37 -3.36
CA ALA A 116 -4.02 -8.68 -3.81
C ALA A 116 -3.82 -8.73 -5.34
N GLY A 117 -4.52 -7.89 -6.09
CA GLY A 117 -4.35 -7.76 -7.53
C GLY A 117 -2.96 -7.25 -7.91
N LEU A 118 -2.51 -6.16 -7.28
CA LEU A 118 -1.16 -5.63 -7.50
C LEU A 118 -0.08 -6.54 -6.89
N GLY A 119 -0.32 -7.11 -5.71
CA GLY A 119 0.56 -8.11 -5.11
C GLY A 119 0.76 -9.36 -5.98
N GLY A 120 -0.33 -9.87 -6.56
CA GLY A 120 -0.32 -10.96 -7.53
C GLY A 120 0.39 -10.59 -8.82
N ALA A 121 0.20 -9.36 -9.34
CA ALA A 121 0.90 -8.87 -10.53
C ALA A 121 2.42 -8.80 -10.31
N GLY A 122 2.87 -8.22 -9.19
CA GLY A 122 4.29 -8.11 -8.84
C GLY A 122 4.95 -9.48 -8.68
N THR A 123 4.28 -10.40 -7.98
CA THR A 123 4.79 -11.76 -7.76
C THR A 123 4.83 -12.57 -9.07
N ALA A 124 3.77 -12.52 -9.87
CA ALA A 124 3.68 -13.22 -11.14
C ALA A 124 4.62 -12.62 -12.21
N LEU A 125 4.99 -11.34 -12.11
CA LEU A 125 5.95 -10.73 -13.02
C LEU A 125 7.30 -11.47 -12.97
N ALA A 126 7.80 -11.80 -11.78
CA ALA A 126 9.04 -12.55 -11.62
C ALA A 126 8.96 -13.97 -12.20
N ALA A 127 7.78 -14.58 -12.16
CA ALA A 127 7.51 -15.91 -12.70
C ALA A 127 7.45 -15.92 -14.24
N VAL A 128 6.84 -14.90 -14.85
CA VAL A 128 6.48 -14.90 -16.28
C VAL A 128 7.49 -14.14 -17.13
N ALA A 129 8.00 -13.00 -16.66
CA ALA A 129 8.86 -12.16 -17.48
C ALA A 129 10.23 -12.80 -17.72
N GLU A 130 10.76 -12.56 -18.92
CA GLU A 130 12.14 -12.88 -19.23
C GLU A 130 13.10 -12.15 -18.30
N ARG A 131 14.24 -12.77 -18.01
CA ARG A 131 15.24 -12.22 -17.08
C ARG A 131 15.73 -10.85 -17.54
N GLU A 132 15.90 -10.63 -18.84
CA GLU A 132 16.33 -9.34 -19.38
C GLU A 132 15.35 -8.23 -19.01
N ARG A 133 14.05 -8.48 -19.15
CA ARG A 133 12.99 -7.52 -18.77
C ARG A 133 13.02 -7.23 -17.28
N LEU A 134 13.17 -8.26 -16.44
CA LEU A 134 13.30 -8.08 -14.99
C LEU A 134 14.50 -7.19 -14.65
N VAL A 135 15.65 -7.42 -15.28
CA VAL A 135 16.87 -6.63 -15.08
C VAL A 135 16.70 -5.19 -15.53
N GLN A 136 16.04 -4.96 -16.67
CA GLN A 136 15.80 -3.62 -17.21
C GLN A 136 14.96 -2.76 -16.24
N LEU A 137 13.99 -3.34 -15.53
CA LEU A 137 13.11 -2.63 -14.59
C LEU A 137 13.84 -2.04 -13.36
N PHE A 138 15.00 -2.57 -12.97
CA PHE A 138 15.69 -2.10 -11.76
C PHE A 138 16.12 -0.64 -11.85
N LYS A 139 16.67 -0.20 -12.99
CA LYS A 139 17.17 1.17 -13.13
C LYS A 139 16.05 2.21 -12.98
N PRO A 140 14.91 2.11 -13.70
CA PRO A 140 13.78 3.01 -13.49
C PRO A 140 13.24 2.99 -12.06
N ILE A 141 13.12 1.80 -11.44
CA ILE A 141 12.61 1.69 -10.06
C ILE A 141 13.54 2.40 -9.08
N LEU A 142 14.86 2.16 -9.15
CA LEU A 142 15.84 2.84 -8.30
C LEU A 142 15.86 4.35 -8.55
N PHE A 143 15.62 4.78 -9.78
CA PHE A 143 15.51 6.20 -10.12
C PHE A 143 14.28 6.83 -9.45
N VAL A 144 13.13 6.15 -9.46
CA VAL A 144 11.94 6.60 -8.70
C VAL A 144 12.22 6.65 -7.20
N PHE A 145 12.83 5.61 -6.63
CA PHE A 145 13.19 5.62 -5.20
C PHE A 145 14.13 6.78 -4.85
N GLY A 146 15.10 7.09 -5.72
CA GLY A 146 15.97 8.25 -5.55
C GLY A 146 15.21 9.58 -5.61
N ILE A 147 14.27 9.74 -6.54
CA ILE A 147 13.44 10.96 -6.64
C ILE A 147 12.48 11.09 -5.45
N TRP A 148 11.87 10.00 -4.98
CA TRP A 148 11.02 10.04 -3.77
C TRP A 148 11.81 10.34 -2.52
N PHE A 149 13.03 9.82 -2.39
CA PHE A 149 13.92 10.22 -1.31
C PHE A 149 14.24 11.72 -1.36
N LEU A 150 14.46 12.28 -2.55
CA LEU A 150 14.64 13.73 -2.70
C LEU A 150 13.34 14.49 -2.39
N GLN A 151 12.18 13.99 -2.80
CA GLN A 151 10.89 14.60 -2.48
C GLN A 151 10.72 14.73 -0.96
N ASP A 152 10.96 13.64 -0.21
CA ASP A 152 10.86 13.61 1.25
C ASP A 152 11.76 14.66 1.92
N LEU A 153 12.95 14.93 1.36
CA LEU A 153 13.86 15.96 1.87
C LEU A 153 13.43 17.40 1.54
N PHE A 154 12.69 17.61 0.45
CA PHE A 154 12.38 18.95 -0.08
C PHE A 154 10.92 19.36 0.08
N GLU A 155 10.01 18.45 0.41
CA GLU A 155 8.57 18.72 0.53
C GLU A 155 8.28 19.78 1.60
N ASP A 156 8.79 19.62 2.81
CA ASP A 156 8.61 20.57 3.90
C ASP A 156 9.27 21.94 3.64
N PRO A 157 10.53 22.01 3.18
CA PRO A 157 11.12 23.27 2.74
C PRO A 157 10.31 23.98 1.65
N LEU A 158 9.77 23.22 0.68
CA LEU A 158 8.95 23.78 -0.41
C LEU A 158 7.61 24.29 0.12
N ALA A 159 6.93 23.53 0.97
CA ALA A 159 5.66 23.95 1.57
C ALA A 159 5.84 25.22 2.41
N ASN A 160 6.90 25.31 3.20
CA ASN A 160 7.25 26.52 3.97
C ASN A 160 7.59 27.71 3.06
N ALA A 161 8.27 27.47 1.93
CA ALA A 161 8.58 28.52 0.95
C ALA A 161 7.33 29.03 0.23
N LEU A 162 6.36 28.14 -0.02
CA LEU A 162 5.06 28.51 -0.59
C LEU A 162 4.21 29.27 0.42
N GLN A 163 4.26 28.96 1.71
CA GLN A 163 3.45 29.65 2.70
C GLN A 163 4.17 29.77 4.04
N SER A 164 4.82 30.92 4.25
CA SER A 164 5.56 31.20 5.48
C SER A 164 4.65 31.27 6.70
N GLY A 165 5.09 30.70 7.83
CA GLY A 165 4.38 30.79 9.12
C GLY A 165 3.34 29.70 9.36
N ILE A 166 3.21 28.72 8.46
CA ILE A 166 2.41 27.51 8.72
C ILE A 166 3.23 26.51 9.52
N LYS A 167 2.68 26.03 10.63
CA LYS A 167 3.18 24.83 11.29
C LYS A 167 2.74 23.62 10.48
N LEU A 168 3.68 23.03 9.72
CA LEU A 168 3.45 21.81 8.97
C LEU A 168 3.26 20.64 9.95
N ASP A 169 2.11 20.00 9.86
CA ASP A 169 1.75 18.86 10.70
C ASP A 169 1.40 17.68 9.78
N HIS A 170 2.20 16.63 9.88
CA HIS A 170 2.06 15.40 9.12
C HIS A 170 1.04 14.42 9.72
N THR A 171 0.30 14.84 10.75
CA THR A 171 -0.65 14.00 11.50
C THR A 171 -2.06 14.59 11.50
N GLU A 172 -2.34 15.59 12.32
CA GLU A 172 -3.70 16.09 12.62
C GLU A 172 -4.09 17.36 11.84
N SER A 173 -3.17 17.99 11.12
CA SER A 173 -3.43 19.20 10.34
C SER A 173 -2.84 19.17 8.92
N ARG A 174 -2.66 17.97 8.35
CA ARG A 174 -2.13 17.75 6.99
C ARG A 174 -2.80 18.58 5.90
N HIS A 175 -4.11 18.83 6.04
CA HIS A 175 -4.91 19.59 5.09
C HIS A 175 -4.55 21.08 4.98
N LYS A 176 -3.75 21.59 5.94
CA LYS A 176 -3.23 22.97 5.93
C LYS A 176 -2.00 23.14 5.04
N SER A 177 -1.38 22.05 4.60
CA SER A 177 -0.28 22.14 3.63
C SER A 177 -0.80 22.74 2.31
N PRO A 178 -0.08 23.70 1.69
CA PRO A 178 -0.43 24.22 0.37
C PRO A 178 -0.38 23.12 -0.71
N LEU A 179 0.35 22.03 -0.44
CA LEU A 179 0.46 20.86 -1.30
C LEU A 179 -0.62 19.80 -0.98
N TYR A 180 -1.58 20.06 -0.10
CA TYR A 180 -2.60 19.08 0.21
C TYR A 180 -3.59 18.87 -0.94
N TRP A 181 -3.91 17.61 -1.22
CA TRP A 181 -5.05 17.22 -2.06
C TRP A 181 -5.63 15.89 -1.60
N PHE A 182 -6.86 15.93 -1.06
CA PHE A 182 -7.62 14.76 -0.63
C PHE A 182 -6.91 13.80 0.34
N ASP A 183 -5.78 14.15 0.96
CA ASP A 183 -4.94 13.23 1.75
C ASP A 183 -4.42 12.04 0.92
N ALA A 184 -4.15 12.25 -0.38
CA ALA A 184 -3.80 11.22 -1.35
C ALA A 184 -2.37 11.33 -1.90
N ASP A 185 -1.83 10.23 -2.42
CA ASP A 185 -0.46 10.05 -2.91
C ASP A 185 -0.16 10.73 -4.27
N TYR A 186 -0.83 11.85 -4.58
CA TYR A 186 -0.70 12.50 -5.90
C TYR A 186 0.69 13.08 -6.15
N LEU A 187 1.37 13.55 -5.09
CA LEU A 187 2.74 14.05 -5.18
C LEU A 187 3.67 12.90 -5.60
N ALA A 188 3.59 11.75 -4.93
CA ALA A 188 4.37 10.57 -5.26
C ALA A 188 4.11 10.10 -6.71
N ALA A 189 2.86 10.10 -7.17
CA ALA A 189 2.52 9.76 -8.55
C ALA A 189 3.09 10.79 -9.56
N SER A 190 2.97 12.09 -9.25
CA SER A 190 3.44 13.18 -10.11
C SER A 190 4.97 13.19 -10.22
N THR A 191 5.68 13.02 -9.11
CA THR A 191 7.14 12.96 -9.08
C THR A 191 7.66 11.66 -9.70
N ALA A 192 6.92 10.54 -9.64
CA ALA A 192 7.27 9.33 -10.39
C ALA A 192 7.18 9.54 -11.91
N LEU A 193 6.18 10.29 -12.40
CA LEU A 193 6.14 10.67 -13.83
C LEU A 193 7.28 11.61 -14.20
N LEU A 194 7.55 12.61 -13.37
CA LEU A 194 8.69 13.51 -13.57
C LEU A 194 10.00 12.71 -13.61
N ALA A 195 10.18 11.76 -12.70
CA ALA A 195 11.33 10.86 -12.64
C ALA A 195 11.48 10.09 -13.95
N MET A 196 10.40 9.55 -14.51
CA MET A 196 10.45 8.86 -15.80
C MET A 196 10.73 9.80 -16.97
N GLY A 197 10.23 11.04 -16.92
CA GLY A 197 10.56 12.07 -17.89
C GLY A 197 12.05 12.40 -17.87
N ILE A 198 12.62 12.66 -16.70
CA ILE A 198 14.06 12.93 -16.52
C ILE A 198 14.88 11.71 -16.96
N TYR A 199 14.50 10.51 -16.52
CA TYR A 199 15.17 9.27 -16.89
C TYR A 199 15.20 9.06 -18.42
N ASP A 200 14.08 9.31 -19.10
CA ASP A 200 14.01 9.21 -20.56
C ASP A 200 14.90 10.26 -21.24
N LEU A 201 14.92 11.51 -20.76
CA LEU A 201 15.81 12.56 -21.28
C LEU A 201 17.29 12.20 -21.11
N LEU A 202 17.67 11.63 -19.97
CA LEU A 202 19.05 11.18 -19.71
C LEU A 202 19.45 9.99 -20.59
N ASP A 203 18.51 9.11 -20.93
CA ASP A 203 18.73 7.99 -21.84
C ASP A 203 18.79 8.45 -23.32
N GLN A 204 18.05 9.52 -23.65
CA GLN A 204 18.01 10.11 -24.99
C GLN A 204 19.27 10.93 -25.29
N LYS A 205 20.29 10.29 -25.89
CA LYS A 205 21.51 10.96 -26.43
C LYS A 205 21.27 11.85 -27.67
N THR A 206 20.07 12.40 -27.86
CA THR A 206 19.65 13.07 -29.10
C THR A 206 19.37 14.56 -28.90
N ARG A 207 19.58 15.36 -29.95
CA ARG A 207 19.27 16.81 -30.02
C ARG A 207 17.80 17.18 -29.73
N GLN A 208 16.92 16.19 -29.54
CA GLN A 208 15.48 16.41 -29.35
C GLN A 208 15.15 17.00 -27.97
N ALA A 209 16.00 16.80 -26.96
CA ALA A 209 15.80 17.37 -25.62
C ALA A 209 15.67 18.91 -25.62
N ILE A 210 16.24 19.58 -26.62
CA ILE A 210 16.12 21.04 -26.79
C ILE A 210 14.68 21.51 -27.03
N TRP A 211 13.80 20.63 -27.51
CA TRP A 211 12.39 20.95 -27.75
C TRP A 211 11.56 20.92 -26.46
N LEU A 212 12.02 20.28 -25.39
CA LEU A 212 11.26 20.23 -24.14
C LEU A 212 10.99 21.65 -23.59
N PRO A 213 11.98 22.54 -23.42
CA PRO A 213 11.73 23.93 -23.05
C PRO A 213 10.78 24.66 -24.01
N VAL A 214 10.88 24.41 -25.32
CA VAL A 214 10.01 25.05 -26.33
C VAL A 214 8.55 24.64 -26.10
N PHE A 215 8.28 23.35 -25.95
CA PHE A 215 6.94 22.83 -25.69
C PHE A 215 6.41 23.29 -24.32
N ALA A 216 7.27 23.28 -23.30
CA ALA A 216 6.94 23.75 -21.95
C ALA A 216 6.56 25.23 -21.93
N ILE A 217 7.38 26.10 -22.52
CA ILE A 217 7.13 27.55 -22.60
C ILE A 217 5.91 27.83 -23.47
N THR A 218 5.79 27.18 -24.63
CA THR A 218 4.62 27.35 -25.52
C THR A 218 3.34 26.94 -24.80
N GLY A 219 3.37 25.80 -24.10
CA GLY A 219 2.24 25.33 -23.29
C GLY A 219 1.88 26.33 -22.19
N ALA A 220 2.87 26.81 -21.43
CA ALA A 220 2.67 27.79 -20.37
C ALA A 220 2.07 29.11 -20.90
N LEU A 221 2.57 29.62 -22.03
CA LEU A 221 2.05 30.83 -22.68
C LEU A 221 0.61 30.64 -23.18
N VAL A 222 0.30 29.49 -23.80
CA VAL A 222 -1.05 29.16 -24.25
C VAL A 222 -2.01 29.05 -23.06
N GLY A 223 -1.60 28.39 -21.98
CA GLY A 223 -2.41 28.26 -20.77
C GLY A 223 -2.62 29.59 -20.05
N TRP A 224 -1.59 30.44 -19.96
CA TRP A 224 -1.71 31.81 -19.46
C TRP A 224 -2.66 32.65 -20.30
N LEU A 225 -2.51 32.62 -21.63
CA LEU A 225 -3.37 33.37 -22.56
C LEU A 225 -4.82 32.90 -22.44
N ALA A 226 -5.06 31.58 -22.35
CA ALA A 226 -6.40 31.05 -22.15
C ALA A 226 -7.03 31.56 -20.85
N GLN A 227 -6.29 31.55 -19.74
CA GLN A 227 -6.78 32.10 -18.47
C GLN A 227 -7.04 33.61 -18.55
N TYR A 228 -6.14 34.35 -19.20
CA TYR A 228 -6.30 35.80 -19.41
C TYR A 228 -7.56 36.13 -20.23
N LEU A 229 -7.79 35.40 -21.32
CA LEU A 229 -8.99 35.56 -22.15
C LEU A 229 -10.28 35.20 -21.39
N LEU A 230 -10.25 34.14 -20.56
CA LEU A 230 -11.39 33.79 -19.70
C LEU A 230 -11.70 34.90 -18.68
N HIS A 231 -10.67 35.49 -18.10
CA HIS A 231 -10.81 36.61 -17.17
C HIS A 231 -11.37 37.86 -17.87
N LEU A 232 -10.85 38.21 -19.05
CA LEU A 232 -11.38 39.32 -19.86
C LEU A 232 -12.84 39.11 -20.28
N ALA A 233 -13.25 37.86 -20.53
CA ALA A 233 -14.61 37.50 -20.86
C ALA A 233 -15.55 37.42 -19.63
N GLY A 234 -15.03 37.56 -18.41
CA GLY A 234 -15.79 37.37 -17.16
C GLY A 234 -16.30 35.94 -16.97
N LEU A 235 -15.67 34.95 -17.61
CA LEU A 235 -16.07 33.54 -17.58
C LEU A 235 -15.28 32.70 -16.56
N ASP A 236 -14.25 33.30 -15.93
CA ASP A 236 -13.38 32.63 -14.97
C ASP A 236 -14.13 32.09 -13.75
N GLN A 237 -14.98 32.91 -13.12
CA GLN A 237 -15.80 32.51 -11.98
C GLN A 237 -16.84 31.46 -12.38
N SER A 238 -17.49 31.62 -13.54
CA SER A 238 -18.46 30.64 -14.03
C SER A 238 -17.81 29.28 -14.28
N LEU A 239 -16.65 29.25 -14.94
CA LEU A 239 -15.91 28.02 -15.18
C LEU A 239 -15.44 27.37 -13.86
N ALA A 240 -14.91 28.17 -12.94
CA ALA A 240 -14.52 27.68 -11.62
C ALA A 240 -15.71 27.06 -10.88
N SER A 241 -16.87 27.72 -10.88
CA SER A 241 -18.09 27.19 -10.25
C SER A 241 -18.61 25.88 -10.86
N LEU A 242 -18.35 25.65 -12.17
CA LEU A 242 -18.73 24.40 -12.86
C LEU A 242 -17.77 23.23 -12.54
N LEU A 243 -16.52 23.54 -12.20
CA LEU A 243 -15.46 22.54 -11.98
C LEU A 243 -15.15 22.31 -10.49
N THR A 244 -15.68 23.15 -9.60
CA THR A 244 -15.44 23.07 -8.17
C THR A 244 -16.68 22.64 -7.40
N TYR A 245 -16.49 21.87 -6.34
CA TYR A 245 -17.54 21.61 -5.35
C TYR A 245 -16.94 21.56 -3.93
N PRO A 246 -17.69 21.94 -2.90
CA PRO A 246 -17.22 21.89 -1.53
C PRO A 246 -17.10 20.45 -1.03
N LEU A 247 -15.99 20.12 -0.36
CA LEU A 247 -15.80 18.85 0.33
C LEU A 247 -16.51 18.87 1.69
N GLY A 248 -17.83 18.85 1.62
CA GLY A 248 -18.75 18.89 2.75
C GLY A 248 -20.13 19.32 2.30
N ASP A 249 -21.08 19.40 3.23
CA ASP A 249 -22.41 19.91 2.96
C ASP A 249 -22.57 21.30 3.59
N PRO A 250 -22.52 22.39 2.79
CA PRO A 250 -22.67 23.76 3.31
C PRO A 250 -24.09 24.04 3.82
N THR A 251 -25.06 23.15 3.55
CA THR A 251 -26.44 23.26 4.03
C THR A 251 -26.70 22.42 5.28
N TYR A 252 -25.67 21.73 5.81
CA TYR A 252 -25.83 20.85 6.95
C TYR A 252 -26.21 21.62 8.22
N ILE A 253 -27.36 21.28 8.78
CA ILE A 253 -27.88 21.82 10.03
C ILE A 253 -27.45 20.87 11.15
N ASN A 254 -26.76 21.40 12.15
CA ASN A 254 -26.38 20.61 13.33
C ASN A 254 -27.68 20.23 14.09
N PRO A 255 -27.96 18.91 14.26
CA PRO A 255 -29.19 18.46 14.91
C PRO A 255 -29.36 18.94 16.36
N GLU A 256 -28.27 19.19 17.08
CA GLU A 256 -28.28 19.65 18.47
C GLU A 256 -28.57 21.14 18.60
N THR A 257 -28.10 21.96 17.64
CA THR A 257 -28.20 23.42 17.72
C THR A 257 -29.27 24.01 16.80
N GLY A 258 -29.75 23.24 15.82
CA GLY A 258 -30.70 23.71 14.80
C GLY A 258 -30.15 24.78 13.87
N LYS A 259 -28.84 25.03 13.87
CA LYS A 259 -28.16 26.04 13.05
C LYS A 259 -27.21 25.40 12.04
N LEU A 260 -26.81 26.16 11.02
CA LEU A 260 -25.76 25.76 10.09
C LEU A 260 -24.50 25.37 10.86
N ALA A 261 -24.00 24.16 10.61
CA ALA A 261 -22.86 23.62 11.33
C ALA A 261 -21.53 24.19 10.82
N PHE A 262 -21.46 24.56 9.54
CA PHE A 262 -20.24 24.96 8.87
C PHE A 262 -20.46 26.20 8.01
N GLU A 263 -19.49 27.10 8.04
CA GLU A 263 -19.42 28.22 7.11
C GLU A 263 -18.82 27.73 5.78
N ALA A 264 -19.47 28.05 4.65
CA ALA A 264 -19.10 27.52 3.35
C ALA A 264 -17.64 27.82 2.95
N HIS A 265 -17.10 28.97 3.36
CA HIS A 265 -15.73 29.36 3.04
C HIS A 265 -14.66 28.52 3.77
N ASN A 266 -15.04 27.84 4.85
CA ASN A 266 -14.16 26.97 5.64
C ASN A 266 -14.09 25.53 5.08
N LEU A 267 -14.92 25.19 4.10
CA LEU A 267 -14.86 23.89 3.44
C LEU A 267 -13.71 23.84 2.42
N LEU A 268 -13.03 22.70 2.35
CA LEU A 268 -12.08 22.40 1.27
C LEU A 268 -12.85 22.24 -0.06
N ASN A 269 -12.14 22.21 -1.19
CA ASN A 269 -12.73 21.87 -2.49
C ASN A 269 -12.01 20.66 -3.11
N ASN A 270 -12.50 20.20 -4.26
CA ASN A 270 -12.04 19.01 -4.97
C ASN A 270 -10.72 19.18 -5.75
N TRP A 271 -10.10 20.35 -5.72
CA TRP A 271 -8.80 20.62 -6.36
C TRP A 271 -7.69 20.76 -5.30
N PRO A 272 -6.41 20.65 -5.70
CA PRO A 272 -5.29 20.90 -4.77
C PRO A 272 -5.40 22.29 -4.13
N GLN A 273 -5.02 22.42 -2.85
CA GLN A 273 -5.19 23.68 -2.10
C GLN A 273 -4.58 24.90 -2.81
N TRP A 274 -3.39 24.73 -3.38
CA TRP A 274 -2.71 25.82 -4.09
C TRP A 274 -3.50 26.39 -5.28
N PHE A 275 -4.49 25.69 -5.85
CA PHE A 275 -5.39 26.28 -6.85
C PHE A 275 -6.23 27.40 -6.25
N GLY A 276 -6.66 27.24 -5.00
CA GLY A 276 -7.39 28.26 -4.24
C GLY A 276 -6.47 29.36 -3.72
N ASP A 277 -5.25 29.02 -3.29
CA ASP A 277 -4.30 29.97 -2.71
C ASP A 277 -3.64 30.85 -3.79
N TYR A 278 -3.40 30.30 -4.99
CA TYR A 278 -2.71 30.94 -6.10
C TYR A 278 -3.49 30.86 -7.43
N PRO A 279 -4.72 31.41 -7.49
CA PRO A 279 -5.60 31.23 -8.65
C PRO A 279 -5.03 31.83 -9.94
N THR A 280 -4.20 32.88 -9.85
CA THR A 280 -3.54 33.53 -11.00
C THR A 280 -2.50 32.64 -11.70
N HIS A 281 -2.13 31.49 -11.11
CA HIS A 281 -1.12 30.59 -11.64
C HIS A 281 -1.67 29.33 -12.30
N ILE A 282 -2.97 29.06 -12.17
CA ILE A 282 -3.60 27.83 -12.67
C ILE A 282 -3.36 27.62 -14.17
N GLY A 283 -3.63 28.64 -14.99
CA GLY A 283 -3.61 28.54 -16.45
C GLY A 283 -2.22 28.19 -16.99
N TRP A 284 -1.19 28.92 -16.55
CA TRP A 284 0.17 28.68 -17.03
C TRP A 284 0.76 27.37 -16.49
N VAL A 285 0.42 26.93 -15.27
CA VAL A 285 0.86 25.64 -14.73
C VAL A 285 0.23 24.48 -15.50
N ILE A 286 -1.09 24.50 -15.71
CA ILE A 286 -1.77 23.47 -16.53
C ILE A 286 -1.19 23.46 -17.95
N GLY A 287 -1.01 24.64 -18.54
CA GLY A 287 -0.39 24.79 -19.86
C GLY A 287 1.03 24.22 -19.92
N LEU A 288 1.86 24.49 -18.92
CA LEU A 288 3.21 23.95 -18.78
C LEU A 288 3.18 22.41 -18.74
N THR A 289 2.34 21.83 -17.88
CA THR A 289 2.19 20.38 -17.75
C THR A 289 1.73 19.75 -19.07
N LEU A 290 0.73 20.33 -19.75
CA LEU A 290 0.26 19.85 -21.05
C LEU A 290 1.33 19.96 -22.13
N GLY A 291 2.13 21.03 -22.13
CA GLY A 291 3.27 21.20 -23.03
C GLY A 291 4.33 20.10 -22.84
N ILE A 292 4.69 19.82 -21.58
CA ILE A 292 5.61 18.72 -21.23
C ILE A 292 5.04 17.37 -21.67
N ILE A 293 3.75 17.12 -21.43
CA ILE A 293 3.07 15.89 -21.87
C ILE A 293 3.11 15.78 -23.40
N ALA A 294 2.79 16.84 -24.14
CA ALA A 294 2.82 16.85 -25.60
C ALA A 294 4.22 16.55 -26.15
N TYR A 295 5.28 17.07 -25.52
CA TYR A 295 6.66 16.71 -25.83
C TYR A 295 6.89 15.19 -25.68
N PHE A 296 6.53 14.61 -24.53
CA PHE A 296 6.76 13.19 -24.26
C PHE A 296 5.87 12.26 -25.09
N ILE A 297 4.66 12.68 -25.48
CA ILE A 297 3.85 11.95 -26.45
C ILE A 297 4.55 11.90 -27.81
N ARG A 298 5.18 13.00 -28.22
CA ARG A 298 5.80 13.13 -29.54
C ARG A 298 7.20 12.51 -29.64
N PHE A 299 7.99 12.62 -28.57
CA PHE A 299 9.41 12.29 -28.56
C PHE A 299 9.80 11.28 -27.48
N GLY A 300 8.96 11.06 -26.46
CA GLY A 300 9.24 10.14 -25.37
C GLY A 300 9.33 8.69 -25.85
N LYS A 301 10.39 7.99 -25.45
CA LYS A 301 10.60 6.58 -25.85
C LYS A 301 10.36 5.61 -24.70
N PHE A 302 10.62 6.06 -23.47
CA PHE A 302 10.42 5.32 -22.22
C PHE A 302 10.95 3.89 -22.29
N ARG A 303 12.26 3.79 -22.62
CA ARG A 303 13.00 2.54 -22.81
C ARG A 303 13.31 1.85 -21.48
N ASN A 304 13.84 0.62 -21.57
CA ASN A 304 14.35 -0.13 -20.41
C ASN A 304 13.31 -0.34 -19.30
N GLY A 305 12.04 -0.56 -19.67
CA GLY A 305 10.97 -0.81 -18.71
C GLY A 305 10.40 0.42 -17.99
N SER A 306 10.94 1.62 -18.20
CA SER A 306 10.40 2.88 -17.61
C SER A 306 8.95 3.14 -18.03
N SER A 307 8.54 2.69 -19.21
CA SER A 307 7.14 2.76 -19.65
C SER A 307 6.15 2.10 -18.69
N LEU A 308 6.51 1.06 -17.92
CA LEU A 308 5.61 0.48 -16.93
C LEU A 308 5.23 1.53 -15.86
N ILE A 309 6.22 2.25 -15.35
CA ILE A 309 6.04 3.28 -14.34
C ILE A 309 5.22 4.44 -14.90
N VAL A 310 5.46 4.83 -16.17
CA VAL A 310 4.63 5.83 -16.85
C VAL A 310 3.16 5.41 -16.93
N TYR A 311 2.89 4.15 -17.28
CA TYR A 311 1.53 3.61 -17.32
C TYR A 311 0.87 3.62 -15.92
N MET A 312 1.62 3.23 -14.89
CA MET A 312 1.13 3.19 -13.51
C MET A 312 0.82 4.59 -12.99
N ALA A 313 1.76 5.52 -13.10
CA ALA A 313 1.64 6.87 -12.54
C ALA A 313 0.68 7.76 -13.35
N SER A 314 0.65 7.63 -14.68
CA SER A 314 -0.38 8.28 -15.51
C SER A 314 -1.77 7.71 -15.20
N GLY A 315 -1.85 6.39 -15.04
CA GLY A 315 -3.08 5.70 -14.65
C GLY A 315 -3.60 6.25 -13.31
N TRP A 316 -2.72 6.39 -12.31
CA TRP A 316 -3.04 6.97 -11.01
C TRP A 316 -3.68 8.34 -11.17
N LEU A 317 -3.00 9.29 -11.84
CA LEU A 317 -3.48 10.67 -11.98
C LEU A 317 -4.77 10.78 -12.79
N ILE A 318 -4.89 10.05 -13.90
CA ILE A 318 -6.09 10.06 -14.75
C ILE A 318 -7.29 9.52 -13.98
N SER A 319 -7.11 8.39 -13.28
CA SER A 319 -8.19 7.78 -12.49
C SER A 319 -8.59 8.67 -11.32
N PHE A 320 -7.63 9.30 -10.64
CA PHE A 320 -7.88 10.25 -9.56
C PHE A 320 -8.65 11.49 -10.05
N LEU A 321 -8.28 12.05 -11.20
CA LEU A 321 -9.06 13.12 -11.83
C LEU A 321 -10.46 12.67 -12.24
N ALA A 322 -10.61 11.45 -12.76
CA ALA A 322 -11.87 10.93 -13.25
C ALA A 322 -12.89 10.64 -12.13
N PHE A 323 -12.46 10.09 -10.99
CA PHE A 323 -13.38 9.67 -9.93
C PHE A 323 -13.59 10.75 -8.85
N PRO A 324 -12.69 10.96 -7.86
CA PRO A 324 -12.96 11.86 -6.75
C PRO A 324 -13.03 13.34 -7.15
N VAL A 325 -12.41 13.76 -8.27
CA VAL A 325 -12.33 15.17 -8.67
C VAL A 325 -13.48 15.57 -9.60
N LEU A 326 -13.47 15.09 -10.84
CA LEU A 326 -14.45 15.49 -11.87
C LEU A 326 -15.72 14.64 -11.81
N GLY A 327 -15.59 13.33 -11.61
CA GLY A 327 -16.73 12.42 -11.51
C GLY A 327 -17.64 12.77 -10.34
N SER A 328 -17.08 13.22 -9.23
CA SER A 328 -17.85 13.69 -8.06
C SER A 328 -18.79 14.86 -8.33
N LEU A 329 -18.55 15.67 -9.37
CA LEU A 329 -19.46 16.78 -9.74
C LEU A 329 -20.87 16.28 -10.07
N PHE A 330 -21.00 15.06 -10.58
CA PHE A 330 -22.30 14.44 -10.91
C PHE A 330 -22.99 13.79 -9.71
N PHE A 331 -22.31 13.68 -8.56
CA PHE A 331 -22.77 12.93 -7.39
C PHE A 331 -22.62 13.73 -6.08
N THR A 332 -22.56 15.06 -6.15
CA THR A 332 -22.36 15.96 -4.98
C THR A 332 -23.44 15.75 -3.91
N SER A 333 -24.69 15.48 -4.31
CA SER A 333 -25.81 15.21 -3.39
C SER A 333 -25.59 13.99 -2.47
N ILE A 334 -24.74 13.05 -2.90
CA ILE A 334 -24.39 11.86 -2.12
C ILE A 334 -22.92 11.86 -1.67
N GLY A 335 -22.23 13.01 -1.72
CA GLY A 335 -20.85 13.16 -1.23
C GLY A 335 -19.76 12.85 -2.26
N GLY A 336 -20.12 12.81 -3.55
CA GLY A 336 -19.21 12.57 -4.67
C GLY A 336 -18.91 11.08 -4.92
N LEU A 337 -18.15 10.79 -5.97
CA LEU A 337 -17.59 9.47 -6.26
C LEU A 337 -16.34 9.26 -5.40
N ARG A 338 -16.56 9.26 -4.08
CA ARG A 338 -15.54 9.10 -3.03
C ARG A 338 -15.84 7.86 -2.20
N MET A 339 -14.79 7.17 -1.75
CA MET A 339 -14.93 5.92 -0.98
C MET A 339 -15.00 6.16 0.52
N THR A 340 -14.07 6.96 1.05
CA THR A 340 -13.91 7.19 2.48
C THR A 340 -13.93 8.67 2.85
N PRO A 341 -14.82 9.52 2.30
CA PRO A 341 -14.82 10.93 2.68
C PRO A 341 -15.12 11.09 4.19
N PRO A 342 -14.43 12.01 4.91
CA PRO A 342 -13.45 13.00 4.43
C PRO A 342 -12.00 12.51 4.27
N ARG A 343 -11.68 11.23 4.57
CA ARG A 343 -10.33 10.63 4.45
C ARG A 343 -9.86 10.49 3.00
N SER A 344 -8.62 10.01 2.85
CA SER A 344 -7.95 9.67 1.58
C SER A 344 -8.84 8.94 0.58
N ASP A 345 -8.74 9.32 -0.69
CA ASP A 345 -9.33 8.63 -1.83
C ASP A 345 -8.30 7.91 -2.72
N ASP A 346 -7.19 7.44 -2.13
CA ASP A 346 -6.14 6.69 -2.85
C ASP A 346 -6.65 5.46 -3.59
N TRP A 347 -7.83 4.92 -3.22
CA TRP A 347 -8.49 3.85 -3.98
C TRP A 347 -8.61 4.19 -5.48
N ALA A 348 -8.90 5.45 -5.81
CA ALA A 348 -9.06 5.89 -7.20
C ALA A 348 -7.70 5.91 -7.91
N GLY A 349 -6.66 6.40 -7.24
CA GLY A 349 -5.29 6.36 -7.76
C GLY A 349 -4.79 4.93 -7.97
N ILE A 350 -4.96 4.05 -6.98
CA ILE A 350 -4.56 2.64 -7.06
C ILE A 350 -5.38 1.87 -8.10
N THR A 351 -6.65 2.22 -8.31
CA THR A 351 -7.44 1.72 -9.47
C THR A 351 -6.74 2.06 -10.78
N GLY A 352 -6.26 3.29 -10.91
CA GLY A 352 -5.47 3.76 -12.04
C GLY A 352 -4.16 3.00 -12.22
N VAL A 353 -3.42 2.76 -11.13
CA VAL A 353 -2.18 1.94 -11.13
C VAL A 353 -2.46 0.52 -11.60
N PHE A 354 -3.54 -0.09 -11.11
CA PHE A 354 -3.97 -1.42 -11.52
C PHE A 354 -4.30 -1.47 -13.02
N ILE A 355 -5.13 -0.54 -13.51
CA ILE A 355 -5.49 -0.45 -14.94
C ILE A 355 -4.25 -0.21 -15.80
N GLY A 356 -3.37 0.71 -15.39
CA GLY A 356 -2.11 1.01 -16.06
C GLY A 356 -1.20 -0.21 -16.15
N THR A 357 -1.02 -0.91 -15.03
CA THR A 357 -0.24 -2.15 -14.95
C THR A 357 -0.81 -3.21 -15.88
N ILE A 358 -2.10 -3.52 -15.79
CA ILE A 358 -2.76 -4.53 -16.63
C ILE A 358 -2.68 -4.17 -18.12
N SER A 359 -2.85 -2.89 -18.46
CA SER A 359 -2.74 -2.40 -19.84
C SER A 359 -1.33 -2.59 -20.39
N TRP A 360 -0.31 -2.29 -19.59
CA TRP A 360 1.08 -2.54 -19.94
C TRP A 360 1.36 -4.04 -20.10
N MET A 361 0.94 -4.88 -19.15
CA MET A 361 1.12 -6.34 -19.23
C MET A 361 0.49 -6.91 -20.51
N ARG A 362 -0.71 -6.45 -20.88
CA ARG A 362 -1.38 -6.88 -22.12
C ARG A 362 -0.62 -6.42 -23.37
N ARG A 363 -0.13 -5.18 -23.39
CA ARG A 363 0.62 -4.60 -24.53
C ARG A 363 1.95 -5.33 -24.77
N TYR A 364 2.61 -5.80 -23.71
CA TYR A 364 3.93 -6.42 -23.77
C TYR A 364 3.93 -7.95 -23.65
N GLY A 365 2.80 -8.61 -23.95
CA GLY A 365 2.73 -10.08 -24.02
C GLY A 365 2.72 -10.81 -22.68
N LEU A 366 2.52 -10.10 -21.56
CA LEU A 366 2.50 -10.63 -20.20
C LEU A 366 1.06 -10.90 -19.70
N ARG A 367 0.18 -11.34 -20.59
CA ARG A 367 -1.21 -11.71 -20.23
C ARG A 367 -1.32 -12.74 -19.09
N PRO A 368 -0.42 -13.72 -18.91
CA PRO A 368 -0.46 -14.61 -17.74
C PRO A 368 -0.35 -13.85 -16.41
N VAL A 369 0.42 -12.75 -16.36
CA VAL A 369 0.52 -11.87 -15.18
C VAL A 369 -0.81 -11.18 -14.92
N ALA A 370 -1.48 -10.69 -15.97
CA ALA A 370 -2.79 -10.05 -15.85
C ALA A 370 -3.87 -11.03 -15.34
N VAL A 371 -3.84 -12.30 -15.77
CA VAL A 371 -4.73 -13.35 -15.27
C VAL A 371 -4.45 -13.65 -13.79
N ALA A 372 -3.18 -13.84 -13.42
CA ALA A 372 -2.79 -14.06 -12.03
C ALA A 372 -3.19 -12.89 -11.13
N SER A 373 -3.01 -11.66 -11.61
CA SER A 373 -3.43 -10.44 -10.91
C SER A 373 -4.94 -10.43 -10.62
N VAL A 374 -5.80 -10.68 -11.62
CA VAL A 374 -7.26 -10.71 -11.40
C VAL A 374 -7.67 -11.88 -10.50
N MET A 375 -7.01 -13.03 -10.61
CA MET A 375 -7.25 -14.17 -9.70
C MET A 375 -6.91 -13.83 -8.26
N SER A 376 -5.70 -13.28 -8.02
CA SER A 376 -5.28 -12.86 -6.69
C SER A 376 -6.18 -11.77 -6.13
N GLY A 377 -6.53 -10.77 -6.94
CA GLY A 377 -7.48 -9.72 -6.56
C GLY A 377 -8.85 -10.30 -6.18
N THR A 378 -9.41 -11.22 -6.96
CA THR A 378 -10.72 -11.82 -6.63
C THR A 378 -10.69 -12.52 -5.27
N ILE A 379 -9.64 -13.30 -5.00
CA ILE A 379 -9.48 -14.01 -3.72
C ILE A 379 -9.21 -13.02 -2.58
N GLY A 380 -8.40 -11.98 -2.81
CA GLY A 380 -8.16 -10.92 -1.82
C GLY A 380 -9.42 -10.11 -1.50
N GLY A 381 -10.27 -9.82 -2.49
CA GLY A 381 -11.54 -9.15 -2.26
C GLY A 381 -12.51 -9.99 -1.44
N LEU A 382 -12.64 -11.29 -1.77
CA LEU A 382 -13.36 -12.25 -0.94
C LEU A 382 -12.76 -12.38 0.46
N GLY A 383 -11.42 -12.32 0.56
CA GLY A 383 -10.70 -12.38 1.83
C GLY A 383 -11.03 -11.21 2.74
N LEU A 384 -10.85 -9.96 2.29
CA LEU A 384 -11.01 -8.80 3.17
C LEU A 384 -12.47 -8.63 3.61
N SER A 385 -13.41 -8.70 2.67
CA SER A 385 -14.84 -8.62 2.96
C SER A 385 -15.35 -9.82 3.76
N GLY A 386 -14.90 -11.03 3.43
CA GLY A 386 -15.31 -12.27 4.07
C GLY A 386 -14.75 -12.46 5.48
N ILE A 387 -13.49 -12.09 5.73
CA ILE A 387 -12.92 -12.12 7.08
C ILE A 387 -13.58 -11.07 7.98
N GLN A 388 -13.90 -9.87 7.45
CA GLN A 388 -14.70 -8.90 8.22
C GLN A 388 -16.10 -9.45 8.54
N TRP A 389 -16.74 -10.14 7.61
CA TRP A 389 -18.00 -10.84 7.85
C TRP A 389 -17.85 -11.94 8.91
N ILE A 390 -16.84 -12.81 8.81
CA ILE A 390 -16.54 -13.86 9.81
C ILE A 390 -16.29 -13.25 11.18
N LYS A 391 -15.50 -12.17 11.26
CA LYS A 391 -15.27 -11.44 12.50
C LYS A 391 -16.59 -10.98 13.13
N GLN A 392 -17.51 -10.42 12.35
CA GLN A 392 -18.82 -10.02 12.87
C GLN A 392 -19.63 -11.23 13.37
N LEU A 393 -19.62 -12.36 12.66
CA LEU A 393 -20.26 -13.59 13.16
C LEU A 393 -19.66 -14.06 14.50
N LEU A 394 -18.34 -13.99 14.64
CA LEU A 394 -17.65 -14.35 15.87
C LEU A 394 -17.94 -13.36 17.00
N MET A 395 -18.21 -12.09 16.69
CA MET A 395 -18.56 -11.06 17.66
C MET A 395 -20.02 -11.13 18.14
N VAL A 396 -20.84 -12.08 17.69
CA VAL A 396 -22.25 -12.23 18.08
C VAL A 396 -22.47 -12.53 19.58
N PRO A 397 -21.73 -13.46 20.22
CA PRO A 397 -22.01 -13.86 21.60
C PRO A 397 -21.82 -12.70 22.60
N GLY A 398 -22.88 -12.37 23.34
CA GLY A 398 -22.88 -11.26 24.30
C GLY A 398 -22.72 -9.86 23.68
N ASN A 399 -22.95 -9.72 22.38
CA ASN A 399 -22.85 -8.43 21.70
C ASN A 399 -23.94 -7.45 22.20
N PRO A 400 -23.58 -6.29 22.76
CA PRO A 400 -24.54 -5.31 23.26
C PRO A 400 -25.58 -4.87 22.21
N ARG A 401 -25.18 -4.74 20.94
CA ARG A 401 -26.09 -4.30 19.86
C ARG A 401 -27.14 -5.35 19.55
N ILE A 402 -26.77 -6.64 19.55
CA ILE A 402 -27.71 -7.74 19.29
C ILE A 402 -28.69 -7.87 20.44
N LEU A 403 -28.22 -7.76 21.68
CA LEU A 403 -29.09 -7.81 22.86
C LEU A 403 -30.09 -6.65 22.86
N ALA A 404 -29.64 -5.43 22.59
CA ALA A 404 -30.52 -4.27 22.45
C ALA A 404 -31.52 -4.44 21.30
N GLY A 405 -31.08 -4.94 20.14
CA GLY A 405 -31.94 -5.24 18.99
C GLY A 405 -32.99 -6.34 19.24
N ARG A 406 -32.81 -7.16 20.28
CA ARG A 406 -33.83 -8.12 20.77
C ARG A 406 -34.81 -7.49 21.76
N GLY A 407 -34.67 -6.21 22.07
CA GLY A 407 -35.52 -5.50 23.02
C GLY A 407 -35.05 -5.58 24.48
N LEU A 408 -33.85 -6.11 24.75
CA LEU A 408 -33.30 -6.13 26.11
C LEU A 408 -32.78 -4.74 26.49
N SER A 409 -33.31 -4.18 27.59
CA SER A 409 -32.81 -2.93 28.15
C SER A 409 -31.39 -3.12 28.70
N PRO A 410 -30.45 -2.18 28.47
CA PRO A 410 -29.12 -2.21 29.08
C PRO A 410 -29.14 -2.30 30.61
N GLU A 411 -30.22 -1.83 31.25
CA GLU A 411 -30.38 -1.89 32.70
C GLU A 411 -30.85 -3.24 33.23
N SER A 412 -31.37 -4.11 32.35
CA SER A 412 -31.90 -5.41 32.72
C SER A 412 -30.81 -6.35 33.23
N ALA A 413 -31.15 -7.18 34.21
CA ALA A 413 -30.22 -8.15 34.78
C ALA A 413 -29.71 -9.15 33.73
N GLU A 414 -30.59 -9.55 32.79
CA GLU A 414 -30.25 -10.44 31.68
C GLU A 414 -29.19 -9.84 30.75
N PHE A 415 -29.36 -8.56 30.35
CA PHE A 415 -28.38 -7.86 29.53
C PHE A 415 -27.02 -7.77 30.22
N LYS A 416 -27.00 -7.31 31.48
CA LYS A 416 -25.77 -7.16 32.26
C LYS A 416 -25.06 -8.50 32.46
N ALA A 417 -25.81 -9.57 32.75
CA ALA A 417 -25.26 -10.91 32.90
C ALA A 417 -24.66 -11.44 31.58
N ALA A 418 -25.34 -11.24 30.45
CA ALA A 418 -24.84 -11.69 29.15
C ALA A 418 -23.57 -10.94 28.72
N VAL A 419 -23.55 -9.60 28.85
CA VAL A 419 -22.37 -8.78 28.52
C VAL A 419 -21.21 -9.13 29.44
N ALA A 420 -21.43 -9.28 30.75
CA ALA A 420 -20.39 -9.66 31.70
C ALA A 420 -19.80 -11.04 31.39
N THR A 421 -20.65 -12.01 31.03
CA THR A 421 -20.24 -13.38 30.70
C THR A 421 -19.30 -13.45 29.49
N TRP A 422 -19.53 -12.57 28.50
CA TRP A 422 -18.77 -12.55 27.24
C TRP A 422 -17.78 -11.38 27.15
N ALA A 423 -17.53 -10.66 28.24
CA ALA A 423 -16.69 -9.45 28.23
C ALA A 423 -15.28 -9.74 27.68
N ASP A 424 -14.64 -10.80 28.16
CA ASP A 424 -13.29 -11.19 27.72
C ASP A 424 -13.24 -11.56 26.23
N TRP A 425 -14.30 -12.16 25.71
CA TRP A 425 -14.43 -12.49 24.28
C TRP A 425 -14.60 -11.23 23.44
N GLN A 426 -15.46 -10.30 23.87
CA GLN A 426 -15.68 -9.04 23.17
C GLN A 426 -14.42 -8.14 23.19
N HIS A 427 -13.61 -8.21 24.25
CA HIS A 427 -12.37 -7.42 24.41
C HIS A 427 -11.14 -8.02 23.72
N GLN A 428 -11.28 -9.12 22.97
CA GLN A 428 -10.18 -9.65 22.16
C GLN A 428 -9.74 -8.65 21.08
N ASN A 429 -8.49 -8.79 20.62
CA ASN A 429 -7.95 -7.93 19.55
C ASN A 429 -8.48 -8.33 18.16
N TRP A 430 -9.73 -7.99 17.89
CA TRP A 430 -10.43 -8.29 16.64
C TRP A 430 -9.79 -7.67 15.40
N HIS A 431 -9.06 -6.56 15.57
CA HIS A 431 -8.30 -5.95 14.48
C HIS A 431 -7.13 -6.85 14.07
N SER A 432 -6.36 -7.33 15.04
CA SER A 432 -5.27 -8.29 14.78
C SER A 432 -5.76 -9.60 14.19
N PHE A 433 -6.90 -10.13 14.66
CA PHE A 433 -7.55 -11.28 14.03
C PHE A 433 -7.83 -11.03 12.55
N LEU A 434 -8.45 -9.89 12.22
CA LEU A 434 -8.75 -9.53 10.84
C LEU A 434 -7.48 -9.41 9.99
N GLU A 435 -6.45 -8.70 10.46
CA GLU A 435 -5.19 -8.53 9.71
C GLU A 435 -4.50 -9.88 9.45
N GLN A 436 -4.35 -10.73 10.48
CA GLN A 436 -3.68 -12.03 10.35
C GLN A 436 -4.47 -13.01 9.47
N SER A 437 -5.78 -13.12 9.66
CA SER A 437 -6.63 -14.01 8.86
C SER A 437 -6.74 -13.53 7.41
N TYR A 438 -6.83 -12.22 7.18
CA TYR A 438 -6.81 -11.68 5.83
C TYR A 438 -5.45 -11.90 5.15
N GLY A 439 -4.35 -11.71 5.87
CA GLY A 439 -3.01 -12.10 5.43
C GLY A 439 -2.94 -13.57 5.01
N PHE A 440 -3.55 -14.47 5.78
CA PHE A 440 -3.61 -15.88 5.41
C PHE A 440 -4.32 -16.10 4.06
N VAL A 441 -5.49 -15.48 3.85
CA VAL A 441 -6.24 -15.57 2.57
C VAL A 441 -5.45 -14.95 1.42
N ASN A 442 -4.73 -13.86 1.64
CA ASN A 442 -3.82 -13.28 0.66
C ASN A 442 -2.69 -14.25 0.28
N GLY A 443 -2.16 -15.01 1.24
CA GLY A 443 -1.24 -16.12 0.99
C GLY A 443 -1.84 -17.17 0.06
N LEU A 444 -3.08 -17.60 0.33
CA LEU A 444 -3.81 -18.51 -0.55
C LEU A 444 -4.02 -17.91 -1.95
N ALA A 445 -4.30 -16.62 -2.05
CA ALA A 445 -4.48 -15.92 -3.32
C ALA A 445 -3.24 -16.02 -4.22
N ILE A 446 -2.04 -15.91 -3.63
CA ILE A 446 -0.78 -16.08 -4.35
C ILE A 446 -0.53 -17.56 -4.67
N VAL A 447 -0.76 -18.48 -3.73
CA VAL A 447 -0.64 -19.93 -3.99
C VAL A 447 -1.51 -20.36 -5.17
N VAL A 448 -2.78 -19.93 -5.21
CA VAL A 448 -3.71 -20.27 -6.28
C VAL A 448 -3.27 -19.68 -7.62
N ALA A 449 -2.90 -18.40 -7.64
CA ALA A 449 -2.48 -17.73 -8.87
C ALA A 449 -1.17 -18.29 -9.43
N LEU A 450 -0.15 -18.48 -8.58
CA LEU A 450 1.16 -18.98 -9.00
C LEU A 450 1.14 -20.49 -9.19
N GLY A 451 0.31 -21.24 -8.46
CA GLY A 451 0.08 -22.66 -8.72
C GLY A 451 -0.60 -22.91 -10.05
N PHE A 452 -1.52 -22.02 -10.44
CA PHE A 452 -2.08 -22.00 -11.79
C PHE A 452 -0.99 -21.71 -12.83
N LEU A 453 -0.15 -20.70 -12.63
CA LEU A 453 0.91 -20.37 -13.58
C LEU A 453 2.01 -21.43 -13.66
N ALA A 454 2.35 -22.10 -12.55
CA ALA A 454 3.46 -23.07 -12.48
C ALA A 454 3.34 -24.18 -13.52
N THR A 455 2.12 -24.56 -13.88
CA THR A 455 1.83 -25.59 -14.90
C THR A 455 1.41 -25.02 -16.25
N ARG A 456 1.23 -23.70 -16.39
CA ARG A 456 0.64 -23.08 -17.59
C ARG A 456 1.57 -22.13 -18.34
N ILE A 457 2.75 -21.83 -17.80
CA ILE A 457 3.76 -21.01 -18.49
C ILE A 457 4.99 -21.85 -18.87
N PRO A 458 5.70 -21.49 -19.95
CA PRO A 458 6.91 -22.21 -20.36
C PRO A 458 7.98 -22.20 -19.27
N LEU A 459 8.83 -23.22 -19.26
CA LEU A 459 10.03 -23.25 -18.43
C LEU A 459 11.05 -22.24 -18.97
N HIS A 460 11.62 -21.42 -18.09
CA HIS A 460 12.72 -20.56 -18.51
C HIS A 460 13.98 -21.40 -18.71
N ASN A 461 14.69 -21.20 -19.82
CA ASN A 461 15.93 -21.92 -20.09
C ASN A 461 16.96 -21.66 -18.97
N ALA A 462 17.61 -22.72 -18.51
CA ALA A 462 18.74 -22.62 -17.60
C ALA A 462 19.84 -21.76 -18.25
N LEU A 463 20.59 -21.02 -17.43
CA LEU A 463 21.75 -20.22 -17.85
C LEU A 463 22.57 -20.96 -18.91
N THR A 464 22.62 -20.46 -20.15
CA THR A 464 23.61 -20.91 -21.12
C THR A 464 25.00 -20.59 -20.56
N PRO A 465 25.88 -21.58 -20.36
CA PRO A 465 27.17 -21.39 -19.67
C PRO A 465 28.09 -20.33 -20.32
N ASN A 466 27.87 -19.99 -21.59
CA ASN A 466 28.74 -19.09 -22.36
C ASN A 466 28.26 -17.63 -22.45
N LYS A 467 27.19 -17.22 -21.77
CA LYS A 467 26.83 -15.79 -21.69
C LYS A 467 27.30 -15.21 -20.35
N PRO A 468 28.01 -14.05 -20.33
CA PRO A 468 28.31 -13.37 -19.09
C PRO A 468 27.01 -13.15 -18.33
N ALA A 469 27.01 -13.40 -17.01
CA ALA A 469 25.83 -13.35 -16.17
C ALA A 469 25.25 -11.92 -16.12
N GLN A 470 24.46 -11.57 -17.13
CA GLN A 470 23.74 -10.30 -17.20
C GLN A 470 22.82 -10.19 -15.97
N GLY A 471 22.89 -9.05 -15.29
CA GLY A 471 22.09 -8.80 -14.08
C GLY A 471 22.60 -9.46 -12.80
N LYS A 472 23.91 -9.59 -12.58
CA LYS A 472 24.45 -9.89 -11.23
C LYS A 472 24.22 -8.72 -10.27
N TRP A 473 24.39 -7.49 -10.73
CA TRP A 473 24.22 -6.30 -9.91
C TRP A 473 22.78 -6.14 -9.38
N THR A 474 21.77 -6.49 -10.17
CA THR A 474 20.35 -6.46 -9.75
C THR A 474 20.06 -7.46 -8.65
N LEU A 475 20.73 -8.62 -8.65
CA LEU A 475 20.64 -9.55 -7.53
C LEU A 475 21.24 -8.94 -6.26
N GLY A 476 22.37 -8.24 -6.36
CA GLY A 476 22.95 -7.50 -5.23
C GLY A 476 22.01 -6.42 -4.68
N VAL A 477 21.40 -5.62 -5.56
CA VAL A 477 20.40 -4.62 -5.18
C VAL A 477 19.18 -5.27 -4.54
N ALA A 478 18.65 -6.35 -5.12
CA ALA A 478 17.52 -7.09 -4.55
C ALA A 478 17.85 -7.63 -3.16
N THR A 479 19.07 -8.14 -2.94
CA THR A 479 19.53 -8.58 -1.62
C THR A 479 19.52 -7.44 -0.61
N VAL A 480 20.10 -6.28 -0.96
CA VAL A 480 20.09 -5.10 -0.07
C VAL A 480 18.67 -4.63 0.20
N PHE A 481 17.82 -4.58 -0.83
CA PHE A 481 16.43 -4.18 -0.67
C PHE A 481 15.69 -5.12 0.30
N VAL A 482 15.81 -6.42 0.09
CA VAL A 482 15.07 -7.45 0.84
C VAL A 482 15.56 -7.58 2.28
N LEU A 483 16.88 -7.65 2.50
CA LEU A 483 17.46 -7.92 3.81
C LEU A 483 17.78 -6.67 4.62
N LEU A 484 17.79 -5.49 3.99
CA LEU A 484 18.15 -4.25 4.65
C LEU A 484 17.07 -3.17 4.52
N ALA A 485 16.73 -2.76 3.30
CA ALA A 485 15.81 -1.63 3.11
C ALA A 485 14.40 -1.92 3.66
N LEU A 486 13.83 -3.09 3.36
CA LEU A 486 12.50 -3.49 3.84
C LEU A 486 12.41 -3.58 5.37
N PRO A 487 13.35 -4.25 6.07
CA PRO A 487 13.40 -4.19 7.51
C PRO A 487 13.57 -2.78 8.07
N TYR A 488 14.47 -1.96 7.50
CA TYR A 488 14.71 -0.59 7.98
C TYR A 488 13.43 0.26 8.00
N VAL A 489 12.71 0.34 6.87
CA VAL A 489 11.51 1.20 6.75
C VAL A 489 10.37 0.78 7.69
N ASN A 490 10.41 -0.45 8.20
CA ASN A 490 9.47 -0.92 9.21
C ASN A 490 10.03 -0.66 10.62
N LEU A 491 11.23 -1.13 10.92
CA LEU A 491 11.81 -1.13 12.27
C LEU A 491 12.23 0.26 12.76
N VAL A 492 12.47 1.24 11.88
CA VAL A 492 12.73 2.63 12.30
C VAL A 492 11.57 3.21 13.12
N LYS A 493 10.34 2.75 12.88
CA LYS A 493 9.15 3.16 13.64
C LYS A 493 9.20 2.70 15.10
N ASN A 494 10.04 1.73 15.45
CA ASN A 494 10.21 1.31 16.84
C ASN A 494 10.88 2.41 17.66
N VAL A 495 11.77 3.20 17.06
CA VAL A 495 12.46 4.31 17.73
C VAL A 495 11.45 5.31 18.30
N GLU A 496 10.40 5.60 17.55
CA GLU A 496 9.31 6.48 17.99
C GLU A 496 8.52 5.86 19.16
N GLU A 497 8.16 4.58 19.08
CA GLU A 497 7.43 3.89 20.14
C GLU A 497 8.27 3.77 21.43
N TRP A 498 9.56 3.47 21.30
CA TRP A 498 10.49 3.41 22.40
C TRP A 498 10.62 4.77 23.10
N GLY A 499 10.71 5.86 22.32
CA GLY A 499 10.73 7.22 22.88
C GLY A 499 9.46 7.59 23.62
N LYS A 500 8.29 7.09 23.20
CA LYS A 500 7.01 7.33 23.88
C LYS A 500 6.83 6.50 25.14
N GLN A 501 7.32 5.26 25.18
CA GLN A 501 6.94 4.29 26.22
C GLN A 501 8.03 4.00 27.26
N LEU A 502 9.32 4.14 26.93
CA LEU A 502 10.42 3.73 27.84
C LEU A 502 10.76 4.80 28.88
N ASN A 503 11.31 5.93 28.45
CA ASN A 503 11.68 7.05 29.33
C ASN A 503 11.63 8.36 28.54
N PRO A 504 10.45 8.95 28.30
CA PRO A 504 10.29 10.08 27.37
C PRO A 504 11.19 11.29 27.64
N GLU A 505 11.59 11.49 28.90
CA GLU A 505 12.41 12.62 29.34
C GLU A 505 13.82 12.61 28.73
N VAL A 506 14.40 11.43 28.45
CA VAL A 506 15.76 11.35 27.87
C VAL A 506 15.77 11.37 26.34
N TRP A 507 14.59 11.29 25.71
CA TRP A 507 14.42 11.27 24.26
C TRP A 507 14.14 12.65 23.68
N THR A 508 13.83 13.63 24.53
CA THR A 508 13.50 14.98 24.14
C THR A 508 14.27 16.01 24.94
N ARG A 509 14.38 17.23 24.40
CA ARG A 509 14.96 18.39 25.08
C ARG A 509 14.14 19.65 24.79
N PRO A 510 14.00 20.57 25.76
CA PRO A 510 13.40 21.87 25.49
C PRO A 510 14.34 22.72 24.62
N THR A 511 13.79 23.36 23.60
CA THR A 511 14.48 24.33 22.73
C THR A 511 13.70 25.64 22.75
N LEU A 512 14.38 26.75 23.00
CA LEU A 512 13.78 28.08 22.97
C LEU A 512 13.73 28.58 21.52
N LEU A 513 12.54 28.91 21.05
CA LEU A 513 12.32 29.56 19.77
C LEU A 513 12.65 31.07 19.87
N PRO A 514 12.94 31.74 18.74
CA PRO A 514 13.26 33.18 18.71
C PRO A 514 12.15 34.09 19.27
N ASP A 515 10.91 33.61 19.32
CA ASP A 515 9.74 34.31 19.87
C ASP A 515 9.57 34.12 21.39
N GLY A 516 10.49 33.41 22.05
CA GLY A 516 10.47 33.12 23.48
C GLY A 516 9.62 31.92 23.88
N THR A 517 9.00 31.21 22.93
CA THR A 517 8.25 29.98 23.20
C THR A 517 9.19 28.77 23.34
N GLN A 518 8.81 27.79 24.15
CA GLN A 518 9.55 26.53 24.28
C GLN A 518 8.94 25.46 23.37
N GLU A 519 9.76 24.88 22.52
CA GLU A 519 9.40 23.72 21.70
C GLU A 519 10.22 22.50 22.12
N THR A 520 9.59 21.34 22.09
CA THR A 520 10.25 20.06 22.36
C THR A 520 10.98 19.59 21.11
N ALA A 521 12.30 19.44 21.18
CA ALA A 521 13.12 18.88 20.11
C ALA A 521 13.63 17.48 20.49
N PRO A 522 14.01 16.62 19.53
CA PRO A 522 14.70 15.37 19.83
C PRO A 522 15.97 15.61 20.66
N ALA A 523 16.23 14.73 21.62
CA ALA A 523 17.47 14.74 22.40
C ALA A 523 18.70 14.54 21.48
N LEU A 524 19.84 15.04 21.93
CA LEU A 524 21.14 14.78 21.29
C LEU A 524 21.96 13.91 22.23
N TRP A 525 22.35 12.73 21.77
CA TRP A 525 23.16 11.79 22.51
C TRP A 525 24.57 11.74 21.93
N ASP A 526 25.55 11.99 22.78
CA ASP A 526 26.96 12.06 22.43
C ASP A 526 27.51 10.71 21.95
N VAL A 527 28.49 10.76 21.06
CA VAL A 527 29.29 9.57 20.71
C VAL A 527 29.96 9.05 21.98
N PRO A 528 29.80 7.75 22.33
CA PRO A 528 30.40 7.21 23.54
C PRO A 528 31.89 7.54 23.64
N PHE A 529 32.29 8.05 24.81
CA PHE A 529 33.65 8.51 25.15
C PHE A 529 34.11 9.76 24.38
N LEU A 530 34.05 9.77 23.04
CA LEU A 530 34.62 10.84 22.20
C LEU A 530 33.81 12.14 22.27
N GLY A 531 32.49 12.07 22.32
CA GLY A 531 31.63 13.26 22.44
C GLY A 531 31.66 13.91 23.82
N HIS A 532 32.29 13.27 24.81
CA HIS A 532 32.49 13.84 26.15
C HIS A 532 33.89 14.42 26.36
N LEU A 533 34.74 14.44 25.31
CA LEU A 533 36.05 15.07 25.40
C LEU A 533 35.91 16.60 25.46
N PRO A 534 36.73 17.29 26.28
CA PRO A 534 36.70 18.74 26.34
C PRO A 534 36.90 19.38 24.95
N GLY A 535 35.96 20.22 24.53
CA GLY A 535 35.99 20.92 23.24
C GLY A 535 35.40 20.14 22.05
N VAL A 536 34.75 19.00 22.29
CA VAL A 536 34.10 18.19 21.24
C VAL A 536 32.57 18.26 21.36
N ASP A 537 32.00 19.38 20.92
CA ASP A 537 30.56 19.62 21.09
C ASP A 537 29.72 19.21 19.86
N PHE A 538 30.33 18.63 18.83
CA PHE A 538 29.68 18.32 17.54
C PHE A 538 29.45 16.82 17.30
N LEU A 539 29.99 15.95 18.16
CA LEU A 539 29.88 14.49 18.02
C LEU A 539 28.66 13.96 18.78
N HIS A 540 27.47 14.30 18.28
CA HIS A 540 26.20 13.84 18.83
C HIS A 540 25.20 13.54 17.72
N PHE A 541 24.25 12.65 17.99
CA PHE A 541 23.12 12.36 17.09
C PHE A 541 21.82 12.26 17.88
N THR A 542 20.69 12.46 17.20
CA THR A 542 19.39 12.10 17.76
C THR A 542 19.28 10.58 17.93
N PRO A 543 18.38 10.06 18.79
CA PRO A 543 18.15 8.62 18.91
C PRO A 543 17.86 7.95 17.55
N GLU A 544 17.05 8.61 16.72
CA GLU A 544 16.78 8.17 15.36
C GLU A 544 18.02 8.29 14.45
N GLY A 545 18.85 9.32 14.63
CA GLY A 545 20.13 9.48 13.94
C GLY A 545 21.09 8.32 14.23
N TRP A 546 21.18 7.88 15.49
CA TRP A 546 21.96 6.70 15.88
C TRP A 546 21.45 5.41 15.22
N PHE A 547 20.13 5.25 15.15
CA PHE A 547 19.52 4.14 14.44
C PHE A 547 19.90 4.20 12.95
N LYS A 548 19.69 5.34 12.27
CA LYS A 548 20.05 5.57 10.85
C LYS A 548 21.53 5.29 10.58
N LEU A 549 22.43 5.74 11.45
CA LEU A 549 23.87 5.49 11.33
C LEU A 549 24.18 3.98 11.37
N THR A 550 23.57 3.24 12.28
CA THR A 550 23.73 1.78 12.36
C THR A 550 23.33 1.10 11.06
N TRP A 551 22.21 1.52 10.46
CA TRP A 551 21.76 0.99 9.16
C TRP A 551 22.67 1.38 8.00
N LEU A 552 23.27 2.58 8.02
CA LEU A 552 24.26 2.99 7.03
C LEU A 552 25.54 2.15 7.10
N LEU A 553 25.98 1.81 8.32
CA LEU A 553 27.11 0.90 8.53
C LEU A 553 26.79 -0.52 8.03
N LEU A 554 25.60 -1.03 8.32
CA LEU A 554 25.13 -2.31 7.80
C LEU A 554 25.04 -2.30 6.26
N LEU A 555 24.55 -1.21 5.65
CA LEU A 555 24.53 -1.06 4.19
C LEU A 555 25.92 -1.17 3.60
N THR A 556 26.88 -0.46 4.20
CA THR A 556 28.29 -0.49 3.78
C THR A 556 28.86 -1.90 3.86
N LEU A 557 28.61 -2.61 4.97
CA LEU A 557 28.99 -4.00 5.14
C LEU A 557 28.40 -4.90 4.06
N PHE A 558 27.10 -4.80 3.78
CA PHE A 558 26.42 -5.60 2.76
C PHE A 558 27.01 -5.34 1.36
N ILE A 559 27.30 -4.08 1.00
CA ILE A 559 27.94 -3.74 -0.28
C ILE A 559 29.31 -4.43 -0.41
N ILE A 560 30.13 -4.40 0.65
CA ILE A 560 31.44 -5.05 0.68
C ILE A 560 31.29 -6.57 0.54
N LEU A 561 30.39 -7.18 1.32
CA LEU A 561 30.17 -8.63 1.32
C LEU A 561 29.60 -9.13 -0.02
N ILE A 562 28.66 -8.42 -0.64
CA ILE A 562 28.12 -8.77 -1.96
C ILE A 562 29.22 -8.71 -3.02
N ARG A 563 30.05 -7.65 -2.99
CA ARG A 563 31.18 -7.51 -3.91
C ARG A 563 32.20 -8.63 -3.72
N ARG A 564 32.48 -9.03 -2.48
CA ARG A 564 33.32 -10.20 -2.16
C ARG A 564 32.69 -11.48 -2.69
N HIS A 565 31.42 -11.75 -2.36
CA HIS A 565 30.69 -12.96 -2.76
C HIS A 565 30.66 -13.17 -4.28
N PHE A 566 30.58 -12.10 -5.08
CA PHE A 566 30.62 -12.20 -6.54
C PHE A 566 32.00 -12.51 -7.11
N ARG A 567 33.07 -12.31 -6.34
CA ARG A 567 34.45 -12.69 -6.71
C ARG A 567 34.79 -14.06 -6.16
N GLU A 568 34.51 -14.29 -4.89
CA GLU A 568 34.77 -15.51 -4.15
C GLU A 568 33.55 -15.83 -3.26
N PRO A 569 32.86 -16.95 -3.49
CA PRO A 569 31.67 -17.31 -2.72
C PRO A 569 31.95 -17.40 -1.22
N ILE A 570 31.22 -16.59 -0.45
CA ILE A 570 31.22 -16.65 1.02
C ILE A 570 30.65 -18.00 1.48
N ALA A 571 31.36 -18.68 2.39
CA ALA A 571 31.01 -20.03 2.89
C ALA A 571 29.62 -20.12 3.54
N LEU A 572 29.15 -19.05 4.22
CA LEU A 572 27.83 -18.99 4.82
C LEU A 572 26.68 -19.06 3.79
N VAL A 573 26.93 -18.63 2.55
CA VAL A 573 25.89 -18.56 1.52
C VAL A 573 25.81 -19.92 0.80
N PRO A 574 24.68 -20.64 0.85
CA PRO A 574 24.56 -21.95 0.22
C PRO A 574 24.85 -21.92 -1.28
N SER A 575 25.38 -23.01 -1.80
CA SER A 575 25.67 -23.14 -3.24
C SER A 575 24.40 -23.26 -4.08
N SER A 576 23.35 -23.91 -3.56
CA SER A 576 22.07 -24.09 -4.26
C SER A 576 21.12 -22.91 -4.07
N TRP A 577 20.28 -22.67 -5.08
CA TRP A 577 19.28 -21.59 -5.04
C TRP A 577 18.16 -21.86 -4.03
N LEU A 578 17.84 -23.13 -3.81
CA LEU A 578 16.93 -23.54 -2.74
C LEU A 578 17.49 -23.10 -1.38
N GLY A 579 18.73 -23.46 -1.07
CA GLY A 579 19.38 -23.08 0.18
C GLY A 579 19.49 -21.57 0.35
N LYS A 580 19.82 -20.82 -0.72
CA LYS A 580 19.82 -19.34 -0.69
C LYS A 580 18.45 -18.78 -0.34
N GLY A 581 17.39 -19.31 -0.96
CA GLY A 581 16.02 -18.88 -0.69
C GLY A 581 15.56 -19.18 0.74
N GLN A 582 15.87 -20.38 1.26
CA GLN A 582 15.59 -20.75 2.65
C GLN A 582 16.33 -19.83 3.63
N LEU A 583 17.62 -19.56 3.40
CA LEU A 583 18.41 -18.66 4.25
C LEU A 583 17.82 -17.24 4.26
N ILE A 584 17.52 -16.68 3.08
CA ILE A 584 16.93 -15.34 2.96
C ILE A 584 15.59 -15.28 3.69
N PHE A 585 14.72 -16.29 3.50
CA PHE A 585 13.44 -16.37 4.18
C PHE A 585 13.59 -16.37 5.70
N LEU A 586 14.48 -17.21 6.24
CA LEU A 586 14.66 -17.36 7.69
C LEU A 586 15.23 -16.09 8.34
N ILE A 587 16.23 -15.47 7.70
CA ILE A 587 16.79 -14.19 8.18
C ILE A 587 15.68 -13.15 8.23
N LEU A 588 14.96 -12.97 7.12
CA LEU A 588 13.94 -11.94 7.00
C LEU A 588 12.76 -12.18 7.95
N LEU A 589 12.30 -13.43 8.08
CA LEU A 589 11.21 -13.84 8.98
C LEU A 589 11.55 -13.49 10.42
N TRP A 590 12.66 -14.02 10.94
CA TRP A 590 13.00 -13.87 12.35
C TRP A 590 13.45 -12.45 12.69
N PHE A 591 14.11 -11.75 11.77
CA PHE A 591 14.48 -10.35 11.99
C PHE A 591 13.25 -9.46 12.20
N MET A 592 12.20 -9.67 11.40
CA MET A 592 10.97 -8.90 11.51
C MET A 592 10.08 -9.37 12.67
N VAL A 593 10.03 -10.66 12.98
CA VAL A 593 9.30 -11.17 14.16
C VAL A 593 9.90 -10.62 15.46
N VAL A 594 11.23 -10.64 15.59
CA VAL A 594 11.91 -10.06 16.75
C VAL A 594 11.70 -8.55 16.82
N GLY A 595 11.90 -7.84 15.71
CA GLY A 595 11.67 -6.39 15.69
C GLY A 595 10.21 -5.99 15.96
N ASN A 596 9.23 -6.80 15.54
CA ASN A 596 7.83 -6.60 15.92
C ASN A 596 7.60 -6.81 17.42
N PHE A 597 8.21 -7.86 17.99
CA PHE A 597 8.14 -8.13 19.42
C PHE A 597 8.79 -7.01 20.25
N GLU A 598 9.95 -6.49 19.84
CA GLU A 598 10.62 -5.34 20.47
C GLU A 598 9.75 -4.07 20.47
N ARG A 599 8.91 -3.89 19.45
CA ARG A 599 7.91 -2.81 19.41
C ARG A 599 6.85 -3.00 20.49
N ALA A 600 6.35 -4.23 20.64
CA ALA A 600 5.28 -4.54 21.58
C ALA A 600 5.76 -4.62 23.04
N LEU A 601 7.04 -4.99 23.24
CA LEU A 601 7.63 -5.24 24.56
C LEU A 601 7.57 -4.03 25.50
N VAL A 602 7.75 -2.83 24.96
CA VAL A 602 7.78 -1.59 25.75
C VAL A 602 6.42 -1.16 26.30
N ASN A 603 5.32 -1.73 25.78
CA ASN A 603 3.95 -1.47 26.21
C ASN A 603 3.11 -2.76 26.15
N TRP A 604 3.56 -3.79 26.86
CA TRP A 604 2.95 -5.11 26.81
C TRP A 604 1.58 -5.16 27.50
N HIS A 605 0.62 -5.84 26.87
CA HIS A 605 -0.73 -6.08 27.42
C HIS A 605 -1.21 -7.50 27.07
N PRO A 606 -2.00 -8.19 27.92
CA PRO A 606 -2.47 -9.57 27.64
C PRO A 606 -3.19 -9.75 26.30
N SER A 607 -3.94 -8.74 25.83
CA SER A 607 -4.61 -8.78 24.51
C SER A 607 -3.62 -8.82 23.33
N ARG A 608 -2.34 -8.49 23.54
CA ARG A 608 -1.27 -8.66 22.54
C ARG A 608 -0.86 -10.11 22.36
N LEU A 609 -1.23 -11.04 23.26
CA LEU A 609 -0.90 -12.46 23.11
C LEU A 609 -1.47 -13.02 21.80
N LEU A 610 -2.70 -12.65 21.42
CA LEU A 610 -3.29 -13.02 20.14
C LEU A 610 -2.47 -12.53 18.93
N THR A 611 -1.74 -11.43 19.09
CA THR A 611 -0.91 -10.87 18.02
C THR A 611 0.48 -11.50 18.05
N GLU A 612 1.23 -11.28 19.13
CA GLU A 612 2.66 -11.58 19.21
C GLU A 612 2.92 -13.09 19.34
N TRP A 613 2.13 -13.79 20.15
CA TRP A 613 2.32 -15.23 20.34
C TRP A 613 1.89 -16.02 19.11
N ILE A 614 0.77 -15.65 18.46
CA ILE A 614 0.33 -16.31 17.21
C ILE A 614 1.34 -16.04 16.09
N ILE A 615 1.84 -14.81 15.94
CA ILE A 615 2.89 -14.50 14.96
C ILE A 615 4.12 -15.38 15.21
N THR A 616 4.56 -15.49 16.47
CA THR A 616 5.72 -16.32 16.84
C THR A 616 5.48 -17.80 16.55
N PHE A 617 4.32 -18.33 16.93
CA PHE A 617 3.95 -19.73 16.67
C PHE A 617 3.91 -20.03 15.17
N ASN A 618 3.28 -19.14 14.38
CA ASN A 618 3.23 -19.24 12.94
C ASN A 618 4.64 -19.18 12.33
N ALA A 619 5.55 -18.36 12.86
CA ALA A 619 6.94 -18.29 12.42
C ALA A 619 7.73 -19.57 12.71
N ILE A 620 7.50 -20.22 13.85
CA ILE A 620 8.09 -21.54 14.17
C ILE A 620 7.59 -22.59 13.17
N LEU A 621 6.28 -22.64 12.93
CA LEU A 621 5.71 -23.58 11.96
C LEU A 621 6.20 -23.29 10.53
N ALA A 622 6.29 -22.02 10.13
CA ALA A 622 6.82 -21.62 8.85
C ALA A 622 8.30 -22.01 8.68
N THR A 623 9.09 -21.92 9.76
CA THR A 623 10.49 -22.38 9.80
C THR A 623 10.59 -23.89 9.56
N LEU A 624 9.74 -24.69 10.22
CA LEU A 624 9.70 -26.14 9.98
C LEU A 624 9.35 -26.45 8.52
N LEU A 625 8.29 -25.82 8.00
CA LEU A 625 7.80 -26.11 6.65
C LEU A 625 8.78 -25.65 5.57
N VAL A 626 9.39 -24.47 5.68
CA VAL A 626 10.32 -23.97 4.65
C VAL A 626 11.60 -24.81 4.58
N LEU A 627 12.00 -25.44 5.68
CA LEU A 627 13.18 -26.31 5.73
C LEU A 627 12.90 -27.73 5.22
N THR A 628 11.66 -28.22 5.35
CA THR A 628 11.34 -29.64 5.10
C THR A 628 10.51 -29.90 3.84
N VAL A 629 9.75 -28.91 3.34
CA VAL A 629 8.79 -29.10 2.23
C VAL A 629 9.41 -28.86 0.85
N PRO A 630 10.18 -27.76 0.62
CA PRO A 630 10.75 -27.49 -0.69
C PRO A 630 11.74 -28.57 -1.16
N THR A 631 11.81 -28.81 -2.48
CA THR A 631 12.74 -29.76 -3.09
C THR A 631 13.45 -29.14 -4.29
N GLU A 632 14.69 -29.56 -4.57
CA GLU A 632 15.50 -28.97 -5.66
C GLU A 632 15.05 -29.41 -7.06
N LYS A 633 14.48 -30.61 -7.20
CA LYS A 633 14.05 -31.17 -8.49
C LYS A 633 12.73 -31.92 -8.34
N ALA A 634 11.62 -31.21 -8.58
CA ALA A 634 10.33 -31.85 -8.80
C ALA A 634 9.99 -31.86 -10.31
N PRO A 635 9.53 -32.97 -10.89
CA PRO A 635 9.10 -33.00 -12.27
C PRO A 635 7.81 -32.19 -12.43
N VAL A 636 7.90 -30.97 -12.95
CA VAL A 636 6.74 -30.14 -13.31
C VAL A 636 6.52 -30.24 -14.81
N VAL A 637 5.36 -30.75 -15.22
CA VAL A 637 4.95 -30.81 -16.63
C VAL A 637 4.18 -29.53 -16.97
N ALA A 638 4.73 -28.70 -17.85
CA ALA A 638 4.08 -27.49 -18.33
C ALA A 638 3.10 -27.82 -19.48
N GLN A 639 1.84 -27.41 -19.32
CA GLN A 639 0.76 -27.48 -20.31
C GLN A 639 0.35 -26.05 -20.68
N VAL A 640 1.11 -25.42 -21.58
CA VAL A 640 0.88 -24.02 -21.93
C VAL A 640 -0.40 -23.90 -22.77
N PRO A 641 -1.39 -23.08 -22.36
CA PRO A 641 -2.58 -22.84 -23.16
C PRO A 641 -2.26 -22.10 -24.46
N ASP A 642 -2.98 -22.38 -25.54
CA ASP A 642 -2.82 -21.69 -26.82
C ASP A 642 -3.08 -20.18 -26.72
N SER A 643 -4.00 -19.77 -25.84
CA SER A 643 -4.28 -18.36 -25.56
C SER A 643 -4.80 -18.13 -24.14
N TYR A 644 -4.39 -16.99 -23.58
CA TYR A 644 -4.86 -16.49 -22.28
C TYR A 644 -6.08 -15.56 -22.38
N ASP A 645 -6.55 -15.21 -23.58
CA ASP A 645 -7.64 -14.23 -23.74
C ASP A 645 -8.96 -14.71 -23.14
N ARG A 646 -9.31 -15.98 -23.39
CA ARG A 646 -10.52 -16.58 -22.83
C ARG A 646 -10.44 -16.65 -21.30
N LEU A 647 -9.29 -17.06 -20.78
CA LEU A 647 -9.05 -17.15 -19.34
C LEU A 647 -9.15 -15.78 -18.67
N TYR A 648 -8.56 -14.76 -19.27
CA TYR A 648 -8.63 -13.39 -18.79
C TYR A 648 -10.06 -12.85 -18.72
N LYS A 649 -10.88 -13.07 -19.76
CA LYS A 649 -12.30 -12.70 -19.75
C LYS A 649 -13.06 -13.47 -18.65
N GLN A 650 -12.82 -14.77 -18.53
CA GLN A 650 -13.47 -15.60 -17.52
C GLN A 650 -13.10 -15.19 -16.08
N THR A 651 -11.85 -14.80 -15.83
CA THR A 651 -11.44 -14.32 -14.49
C THR A 651 -12.12 -13.02 -14.12
N TRP A 652 -12.35 -12.11 -15.06
CA TRP A 652 -13.12 -10.89 -14.80
C TRP A 652 -14.59 -11.14 -14.53
N ILE A 653 -15.22 -12.03 -15.31
CA ILE A 653 -16.61 -12.44 -15.04
C ILE A 653 -16.71 -13.03 -13.63
N ARG A 654 -15.79 -13.93 -13.25
CA ARG A 654 -15.74 -14.51 -11.91
C ARG A 654 -15.51 -13.44 -10.83
N ALA A 655 -14.67 -12.44 -11.07
CA ALA A 655 -14.44 -11.34 -10.14
C ALA A 655 -15.72 -10.53 -9.90
N ALA A 656 -16.44 -10.16 -10.97
CA ALA A 656 -17.69 -9.41 -10.89
C ALA A 656 -18.81 -10.22 -10.22
N THR A 657 -18.91 -11.50 -10.56
CA THR A 657 -19.84 -12.42 -9.89
C THR A 657 -19.51 -12.57 -8.40
N ALA A 658 -18.23 -12.77 -8.07
CA ALA A 658 -17.77 -12.90 -6.69
C ALA A 658 -18.12 -11.65 -5.87
N LEU A 659 -17.83 -10.44 -6.37
CA LEU A 659 -18.21 -9.18 -5.73
C LEU A 659 -19.71 -9.09 -5.47
N THR A 660 -20.51 -9.33 -6.50
CA THR A 660 -21.97 -9.16 -6.42
C THR A 660 -22.58 -10.16 -5.43
N VAL A 661 -22.22 -11.44 -5.56
CA VAL A 661 -22.73 -12.50 -4.71
C VAL A 661 -22.26 -12.33 -3.27
N SER A 662 -20.98 -12.04 -3.05
CA SER A 662 -20.44 -11.92 -1.69
C SER A 662 -20.96 -10.68 -0.98
N ALA A 663 -21.01 -9.51 -1.65
CA ALA A 663 -21.53 -8.29 -1.04
C ALA A 663 -23.00 -8.44 -0.63
N LEU A 664 -23.85 -9.02 -1.50
CA LEU A 664 -25.25 -9.29 -1.17
C LEU A 664 -25.39 -10.32 -0.05
N PHE A 665 -24.64 -11.42 -0.13
CA PHE A 665 -24.70 -12.48 0.87
C PHE A 665 -24.25 -12.00 2.26
N PHE A 666 -23.11 -11.32 2.35
CA PHE A 666 -22.60 -10.79 3.63
C PHE A 666 -23.52 -9.72 4.21
N TRP A 667 -24.07 -8.85 3.38
CA TRP A 667 -25.07 -7.86 3.80
C TRP A 667 -26.35 -8.52 4.34
N LEU A 668 -26.97 -9.43 3.57
CA LEU A 668 -28.21 -10.10 3.96
C LEU A 668 -28.05 -10.91 5.26
N THR A 669 -26.97 -11.69 5.35
CA THR A 669 -26.70 -12.51 6.55
C THR A 669 -26.36 -11.67 7.77
N ASN A 670 -25.62 -10.57 7.60
CA ASN A 670 -25.38 -9.65 8.70
C ASN A 670 -26.70 -9.08 9.23
N ARG A 671 -27.58 -8.58 8.35
CA ARG A 671 -28.88 -8.03 8.77
C ARG A 671 -29.84 -9.05 9.37
N ALA A 672 -29.71 -10.32 9.00
CA ALA A 672 -30.46 -11.41 9.63
C ALA A 672 -30.01 -11.69 11.08
N ILE A 673 -28.82 -11.23 11.47
CA ILE A 673 -28.22 -11.46 12.80
C ILE A 673 -28.26 -10.19 13.65
N TYR A 674 -27.85 -9.07 13.07
CA TYR A 674 -27.82 -7.75 13.68
C TYR A 674 -29.12 -7.01 13.36
N HIS A 675 -30.10 -7.10 14.27
CA HIS A 675 -31.30 -6.29 14.21
C HIS A 675 -30.98 -4.86 14.67
N TYR A 676 -30.61 -4.00 13.72
CA TYR A 676 -30.27 -2.61 14.00
C TYR A 676 -31.52 -1.83 14.46
N PRO A 677 -31.51 -1.21 15.65
CA PRO A 677 -32.64 -0.42 16.12
C PRO A 677 -32.82 0.85 15.28
N GLU A 678 -34.07 1.28 15.09
CA GLU A 678 -34.41 2.46 14.25
C GLU A 678 -33.80 3.77 14.76
N ASN A 679 -33.53 3.87 16.07
CA ASN A 679 -33.04 5.08 16.76
C ASN A 679 -31.63 4.92 17.35
N GLU A 680 -30.75 4.13 16.72
CA GLU A 680 -29.36 3.99 17.19
C GLU A 680 -28.64 5.34 17.08
N LYS A 681 -28.30 5.97 18.21
CA LYS A 681 -27.37 7.10 18.22
C LYS A 681 -26.01 6.59 17.75
N LEU A 682 -25.49 7.20 16.69
CA LEU A 682 -24.15 6.92 16.21
C LEU A 682 -23.15 7.34 17.29
N ASP A 683 -22.57 6.37 18.01
CA ASP A 683 -21.34 6.61 18.75
C ASP A 683 -20.21 7.03 17.78
N SER A 684 -19.18 7.68 18.28
CA SER A 684 -17.95 8.05 17.57
C SER A 684 -17.34 6.92 16.72
N SER A 685 -17.57 5.65 17.11
CA SER A 685 -17.14 4.44 16.41
C SER A 685 -17.97 4.06 15.18
N LEU A 686 -19.15 4.66 14.99
CA LEU A 686 -20.03 4.42 13.86
C LEU A 686 -19.80 5.46 12.76
N HIS A 687 -19.69 4.96 11.53
CA HIS A 687 -19.42 5.76 10.34
C HIS A 687 -20.55 5.56 9.33
N LEU A 688 -20.98 6.66 8.70
CA LEU A 688 -22.03 6.65 7.69
C LEU A 688 -21.51 7.17 6.36
N ARG A 689 -21.70 6.38 5.29
CA ARG A 689 -21.43 6.84 3.91
C ARG A 689 -22.58 7.65 3.33
N PHE A 690 -23.80 7.23 3.64
CA PHE A 690 -25.05 7.79 3.14
C PHE A 690 -26.00 8.13 4.28
N GLY A 691 -26.99 8.98 4.00
CA GLY A 691 -27.98 9.46 4.96
C GLY A 691 -27.69 10.88 5.46
N PRO A 692 -28.58 11.45 6.28
CA PRO A 692 -28.45 12.82 6.81
C PRO A 692 -27.18 13.01 7.65
N GLU A 693 -26.81 12.00 8.44
CA GLU A 693 -25.64 12.02 9.32
C GLU A 693 -24.39 11.39 8.67
N ALA A 694 -24.33 11.35 7.33
CA ALA A 694 -23.15 10.86 6.62
C ALA A 694 -21.88 11.63 7.02
N ASP A 695 -20.74 10.93 7.13
CA ASP A 695 -19.50 11.49 7.67
C ASP A 695 -19.02 12.72 6.90
N TRP A 696 -19.13 12.68 5.58
CA TRP A 696 -18.77 13.81 4.73
C TRP A 696 -19.66 15.04 4.94
N ARG A 697 -20.88 14.88 5.48
CA ARG A 697 -21.79 15.98 5.84
C ARG A 697 -21.53 16.45 7.27
N ALA A 698 -21.53 15.51 8.22
CA ALA A 698 -21.52 15.81 9.65
C ALA A 698 -20.11 16.06 10.23
N ARG A 699 -19.07 15.51 9.58
CA ARG A 699 -17.67 15.55 10.01
C ARG A 699 -16.71 15.84 8.84
N PRO A 700 -16.91 16.91 8.03
CA PRO A 700 -15.99 17.24 6.95
C PRO A 700 -14.65 17.76 7.49
N ASN A 701 -13.59 17.68 6.67
CA ASN A 701 -12.35 18.39 6.91
C ASN A 701 -12.54 19.89 6.62
N LEU A 702 -12.12 20.75 7.55
CA LEU A 702 -12.26 22.20 7.46
C LEU A 702 -10.88 22.86 7.34
N LYS A 703 -10.76 23.95 6.58
CA LYS A 703 -9.50 24.68 6.36
C LYS A 703 -8.84 25.15 7.66
N ASN A 704 -9.66 25.68 8.57
CA ASN A 704 -9.21 26.34 9.79
C ASN A 704 -9.49 25.51 11.06
N ALA A 705 -9.61 24.18 10.95
CA ALA A 705 -9.81 23.29 12.11
C ALA A 705 -8.71 22.22 12.19
N GLN A 706 -8.64 21.51 13.31
CA GLN A 706 -7.91 20.25 13.36
C GLN A 706 -8.69 19.19 12.58
N HIS A 707 -7.96 18.28 11.94
CA HIS A 707 -8.51 17.12 11.25
C HIS A 707 -9.26 16.25 12.27
N LYS A 708 -10.49 15.84 11.92
CA LYS A 708 -11.30 14.95 12.75
C LYS A 708 -11.20 13.50 12.29
#